data_AF-A0A939AS92-F1
#
_entry.id   AF-A0A939AS92-F1
#
_cell.length_a   1.000
_cell.length_b   1.000
_cell.length_c   1.000
_cell.angle_alpha   90.00
_cell.angle_beta   90.00
_cell.angle_gamma   90.00
#
_symmetry.space_group_name_H-M   'P 1'
#
loop_
_entity.id
_entity.type
_entity.pdbx_description
1 polymer ?
#
loop_
_entity_poly.entity_id
_entity_poly.type
_entity_poly.pdbx_seq_one_letter_code
_entity_poly.pdbx_strand_id
1 'polypeptide(L)'
;MILRGKLVAETPLYQGNARKTLFTRDGDGAQRLVSLAGEINGTAQSLMDAFIGQSRDGRNTGLLNQLWQRLYGRPLPDGLITRVECKLQDASYLRDHFFDLRMGLRLDEDRWAAEANANYKMETVFRNAAFDFTMTVNDAVMGRDDNASRLHYALRELTEGRFWFGAGKSKGLGRIRLVADLPPAGGEPPAIQPAANHLRITLAFNSDNPVLVGWNWGKVDPERPAFAAIEGRVLVAAMRDIPDPVRTRLELVIGGPIRNPDDWKRRLAEYLPRSLAVWLGERSMGETEVWVLREAALARLTKGKYPVSKKVLDAVQPLCDRPFASREEAEAALKEAAGNMAKRISELLEHQRQPRQQLDAEAWGEVVAGLGLDARLAEPLAARLGDEEAMIATLAEGCKAILPSLYQQIDQQITLLQSDTWVDEEIANREAHLRIKTLLLEGKISEAQWGDRNRPPDGVAAAAWRGFLEEHSRVRYRHILHPVNLRKSITNDRNFIAFLKAHRTRARQELAQPHHIDFRGGGPFNRDISRKYGKPYDTLFMRMLTWSPSAQEEGAWEIYVPGSTLKGAFRKRASQVLQTLWGESRQTNEVLDRLFGAQGRRGLVFFSDAYLTDPHAPERVWCSMDGVRMDPQTARPIEAAKRDYLFAYGDQLAFQLNLDIQDISEGDLQVLAVLAHLLNDFQAGDIPIGGEKTSGFGWVKAHVTGLSWLSATPDGVGSKLLGKQTLTRDGIWQRLALDGETATAALRGQAQQLSGAATQAQGVKSPPRARGGFISHRAFGGFCGILAVEAEVLTPLHVRESGEPSFRAILDGGIVNGWDAFAMAPAEAALRPEARLYALPSRSIKGLLRHMYAIASDARIISTDVEHLNPADSLFGWVGNGPNQAIMGRLAFSFAPFEAAELAWFKTPYPYGGWAFAGGAWRQGTVKGVPQLQIAKTWRLFPHAPLAPIVQRLDAFAPDTAQASYCRAILPAARARFGIRFWNLEREELQRLIWCVALEPNLAHKLGHHRYVGFGSLRLRVLPESALVDWNKRYAGAPASAWRVPLQVEEWREPKVIAHYSDLQKALDARAL
;
A
#
# COMPACT_ATOMS: atom_id res chain seq x y z
N MET A 1 40.28 1.44 21.79
CA MET A 1 39.31 0.33 21.58
C MET A 1 38.57 0.49 20.26
N ILE A 2 38.24 -0.62 19.59
CA ILE A 2 37.37 -0.62 18.40
C ILE A 2 36.13 -1.45 18.72
N LEU A 3 34.95 -0.83 18.61
CA LEU A 3 33.66 -1.49 18.76
C LEU A 3 33.10 -1.82 17.39
N ARG A 4 32.66 -3.07 17.20
CA ARG A 4 32.06 -3.55 15.95
C ARG A 4 30.68 -4.09 16.22
N GLY A 5 29.78 -3.92 15.25
CA GLY A 5 28.43 -4.45 15.30
C GLY A 5 27.68 -4.19 14.01
N LYS A 6 26.35 -4.25 14.10
CA LYS A 6 25.43 -3.98 12.99
C LYS A 6 24.39 -2.97 13.43
N LEU A 7 24.11 -1.98 12.59
CA LEU A 7 22.92 -1.14 12.74
C LEU A 7 21.81 -1.66 11.84
N VAL A 8 20.67 -2.00 12.42
CA VAL A 8 19.50 -2.49 11.71
C VAL A 8 18.49 -1.35 11.60
N ALA A 9 18.03 -1.08 10.38
CA ALA A 9 16.96 -0.12 10.12
C ALA A 9 15.59 -0.70 10.52
N GLU A 10 15.12 -0.47 11.75
CA GLU A 10 13.80 -0.95 12.20
C GLU A 10 12.63 -0.31 11.42
N THR A 11 12.89 0.85 10.83
CA THR A 11 12.01 1.54 9.90
C THR A 11 12.84 2.05 8.72
N PRO A 12 12.24 2.32 7.54
CA PRO A 12 12.99 2.82 6.41
C PRO A 12 13.73 4.11 6.71
N LEU A 13 14.93 4.26 6.13
CA LEU A 13 15.76 5.43 6.34
C LEU A 13 15.54 6.41 5.20
N TYR A 14 15.44 7.70 5.51
CA TYR A 14 15.32 8.76 4.53
C TYR A 14 16.35 9.84 4.82
N GLN A 15 17.18 10.21 3.84
CA GLN A 15 18.27 11.14 4.07
C GLN A 15 17.84 12.62 4.12
N GLY A 16 16.69 12.99 3.54
CA GLY A 16 16.11 14.33 3.77
C GLY A 16 16.40 15.42 2.74
N ASN A 17 16.45 15.10 1.44
CA ASN A 17 16.40 16.14 0.40
C ASN A 17 15.62 15.67 -0.84
N ALA A 18 14.28 15.74 -0.77
CA ALA A 18 13.34 15.24 -1.77
C ALA A 18 13.54 15.80 -3.19
N ARG A 19 14.33 16.87 -3.36
CA ARG A 19 14.55 17.51 -4.66
C ARG A 19 15.91 17.23 -5.29
N LYS A 20 16.92 16.75 -4.55
CA LYS A 20 18.31 16.81 -5.05
C LYS A 20 19.23 15.64 -4.76
N THR A 21 19.09 14.84 -3.71
CA THR A 21 20.08 13.78 -3.44
C THR A 21 19.42 12.51 -2.94
N LEU A 22 19.49 11.50 -3.81
CA LEU A 22 19.52 10.09 -3.47
C LEU A 22 20.74 9.89 -2.54
N PHE A 23 20.70 8.93 -1.60
CA PHE A 23 21.73 8.68 -0.56
C PHE A 23 23.17 9.06 -0.95
N THR A 24 24.00 9.51 -0.01
CA THR A 24 25.43 9.84 -0.23
C THR A 24 26.10 8.76 -1.06
N ARG A 25 26.29 9.04 -2.36
CA ARG A 25 26.96 8.18 -3.31
C ARG A 25 28.43 8.54 -3.23
N ASP A 26 29.25 7.61 -2.77
CA ASP A 26 30.68 7.83 -2.62
C ASP A 26 31.33 8.23 -3.97
N GLY A 27 32.43 9.00 -3.93
CA GLY A 27 33.20 9.38 -5.13
C GLY A 27 32.55 10.44 -6.04
N ASP A 28 32.53 10.20 -7.35
CA ASP A 28 31.94 11.07 -8.38
C ASP A 28 30.41 10.89 -8.54
N GLY A 29 29.82 10.00 -7.74
CA GLY A 29 28.40 9.64 -7.78
C GLY A 29 28.03 8.59 -8.82
N ALA A 30 29.01 7.94 -9.47
CA ALA A 30 28.78 6.86 -10.43
C ALA A 30 28.39 5.53 -9.77
N GLN A 31 28.93 5.22 -8.59
CA GLN A 31 28.59 4.02 -7.83
C GLN A 31 27.47 4.29 -6.82
N ARG A 32 26.45 3.42 -6.75
CA ARG A 32 25.26 3.55 -5.88
C ARG A 32 25.50 2.99 -4.47
N LEU A 33 26.65 3.30 -3.88
CA LEU A 33 26.94 2.89 -2.51
C LEU A 33 26.27 3.84 -1.51
N VAL A 34 25.79 3.29 -0.40
CA VAL A 34 25.10 3.97 0.68
C VAL A 34 25.90 3.84 1.97
N SER A 35 26.29 4.98 2.51
CA SER A 35 26.90 5.09 3.83
C SER A 35 26.12 6.09 4.70
N LEU A 36 26.05 5.82 6.00
CA LEU A 36 25.55 6.80 6.96
C LEU A 36 26.73 7.68 7.40
N ALA A 37 26.52 8.99 7.45
CA ALA A 37 27.58 9.93 7.78
C ALA A 37 28.14 9.68 9.20
N GLY A 38 29.42 9.33 9.28
CA GLY A 38 30.11 9.10 10.55
C GLY A 38 30.40 10.38 11.33
N GLU A 39 30.92 11.40 10.63
CA GLU A 39 31.41 12.65 11.22
C GLU A 39 30.91 13.87 10.43
N ILE A 40 30.69 15.00 11.12
CA ILE A 40 30.32 16.27 10.48
C ILE A 40 31.54 16.87 9.75
N ASN A 41 31.72 16.56 8.47
CA ASN A 41 32.79 17.10 7.62
C ASN A 41 32.35 17.40 6.17
N GLY A 42 33.04 18.34 5.50
CA GLY A 42 32.82 18.67 4.09
C GLY A 42 31.39 19.13 3.75
N THR A 43 30.80 18.61 2.66
CA THR A 43 29.41 18.95 2.26
C THR A 43 28.34 18.42 3.22
N ALA A 44 28.66 17.48 4.11
CA ALA A 44 27.75 16.98 5.15
C ALA A 44 27.47 18.02 6.24
N GLN A 45 28.35 19.02 6.40
CA GLN A 45 28.27 20.06 7.43
C GLN A 45 26.94 20.84 7.42
N SER A 46 26.24 20.87 6.29
CA SER A 46 25.00 21.65 6.10
C SER A 46 23.75 20.79 5.86
N LEU A 47 23.87 19.47 5.68
CA LEU A 47 22.79 18.68 5.06
C LEU A 47 22.49 17.32 5.71
N MET A 48 23.30 16.81 6.64
CA MET A 48 23.13 15.45 7.15
C MET A 48 23.26 15.36 8.67
N ASP A 49 22.48 14.45 9.25
CA ASP A 49 22.75 13.92 10.58
C ASP A 49 24.02 13.04 10.49
N ALA A 50 25.06 13.38 11.25
CA ALA A 50 26.21 12.50 11.44
C ALA A 50 26.16 11.86 12.83
N PHE A 51 26.90 10.78 13.07
CA PHE A 51 26.99 10.19 14.40
C PHE A 51 27.75 11.10 15.37
N ILE A 52 28.91 11.62 14.98
CA ILE A 52 29.79 12.41 15.84
C ILE A 52 30.19 13.77 15.23
N GLY A 53 30.71 14.66 16.08
CA GLY A 53 31.30 15.94 15.67
C GLY A 53 30.36 17.13 15.80
N GLN A 54 30.87 18.31 15.44
CA GLN A 54 30.13 19.57 15.47
C GLN A 54 30.53 20.45 14.27
N SER A 55 29.56 21.17 13.68
CA SER A 55 29.86 22.14 12.62
C SER A 55 30.63 23.34 13.16
N ARG A 56 31.37 24.04 12.28
CA ARG A 56 32.19 25.22 12.66
C ARG A 56 31.37 26.36 13.27
N ASP A 57 30.11 26.50 12.88
CA ASP A 57 29.18 27.49 13.40
C ASP A 57 28.39 26.99 14.63
N GLY A 58 28.67 25.78 15.09
CA GLY A 58 28.01 25.14 16.24
C GLY A 58 26.54 24.74 16.00
N ARG A 59 25.98 25.00 14.81
CA ARG A 59 24.55 24.80 14.54
C ARG A 59 24.15 23.33 14.36
N ASN A 60 25.08 22.49 13.91
CA ASN A 60 24.87 21.05 13.73
C ASN A 60 25.78 20.27 14.68
N THR A 61 25.21 19.31 15.39
CA THR A 61 25.90 18.44 16.36
C THR A 61 25.56 16.99 16.04
N GLY A 62 26.54 16.09 16.11
CA GLY A 62 26.36 14.67 15.82
C GLY A 62 25.31 14.02 16.74
N LEU A 63 24.61 12.99 16.26
CA LEU A 63 23.51 12.36 16.99
C LEU A 63 23.96 11.67 18.29
N LEU A 64 25.15 11.08 18.35
CA LEU A 64 25.73 10.55 19.58
C LEU A 64 26.12 11.69 20.54
N ASN A 65 26.65 12.80 20.01
CA ASN A 65 26.92 13.99 20.82
C ASN A 65 25.61 14.56 21.40
N GLN A 66 24.52 14.62 20.61
CA GLN A 66 23.20 15.05 21.06
C GLN A 66 22.63 14.10 22.13
N LEU A 67 22.71 12.79 21.92
CA LEU A 67 22.26 11.79 22.88
C LEU A 67 23.06 11.89 24.20
N TRP A 68 24.37 12.03 24.10
CA TRP A 68 25.25 12.20 25.27
C TRP A 68 24.90 13.48 26.04
N GLN A 69 24.73 14.60 25.35
CA GLN A 69 24.30 15.86 25.95
C GLN A 69 22.92 15.74 26.60
N ARG A 70 21.98 15.07 25.94
CA ARG A 70 20.63 14.79 26.46
C ARG A 70 20.66 13.98 27.75
N LEU A 71 21.46 12.92 27.79
CA LEU A 71 21.51 12.04 28.96
C LEU A 71 22.32 12.65 30.10
N TYR A 72 23.47 13.28 29.84
CA TYR A 72 24.43 13.63 30.89
C TYR A 72 24.61 15.13 31.12
N GLY A 73 23.97 15.97 30.31
CA GLY A 73 23.98 17.42 30.45
C GLY A 73 25.30 18.11 30.16
N ARG A 74 26.24 17.38 29.58
CA ARG A 74 27.60 17.82 29.28
C ARG A 74 27.94 17.38 27.86
N PRO A 75 28.82 18.10 27.14
CA PRO A 75 29.24 17.68 25.81
C PRO A 75 29.95 16.32 25.87
N LEU A 76 29.87 15.57 24.77
CA LEU A 76 30.71 14.39 24.57
C LEU A 76 32.19 14.82 24.68
N PRO A 77 33.03 14.15 25.50
CA PRO A 77 34.43 14.55 25.63
C PRO A 77 35.16 14.53 24.30
N ASP A 78 35.95 15.58 24.05
CA ASP A 78 36.70 15.72 22.81
C ASP A 78 37.64 14.54 22.59
N GLY A 79 37.57 13.95 21.40
CA GLY A 79 38.39 12.78 21.03
C GLY A 79 38.01 11.47 21.72
N LEU A 80 36.92 11.40 22.49
CA LEU A 80 36.44 10.12 23.05
C LEU A 80 36.06 9.14 21.93
N ILE A 81 35.24 9.60 20.98
CA ILE A 81 34.90 8.87 19.76
C ILE A 81 35.59 9.61 18.61
N THR A 82 36.57 8.96 17.98
CA THR A 82 37.37 9.58 16.92
C THR A 82 36.85 9.27 15.53
N ARG A 83 36.11 8.17 15.38
CA ARG A 83 35.58 7.75 14.08
C ARG A 83 34.36 6.85 14.27
N VAL A 84 33.37 7.06 13.42
CA VAL A 84 32.25 6.13 13.22
C VAL A 84 32.17 5.81 11.73
N GLU A 85 32.04 4.54 11.39
CA GLU A 85 31.82 4.08 10.03
C GLU A 85 30.57 3.21 9.98
N CYS A 86 29.69 3.55 9.04
CA CYS A 86 28.41 2.90 8.85
C CYS A 86 28.19 2.66 7.35
N LYS A 87 28.47 1.46 6.86
CA LYS A 87 28.31 1.11 5.44
C LYS A 87 27.18 0.11 5.27
N LEU A 88 26.30 0.33 4.31
CA LEU A 88 25.25 -0.63 4.00
C LEU A 88 25.91 -1.95 3.56
N GLN A 89 25.52 -3.06 4.18
CA GLN A 89 26.08 -4.37 3.84
C GLN A 89 25.75 -4.71 2.39
N ASP A 90 26.68 -5.35 1.67
CA ASP A 90 26.46 -5.83 0.30
C ASP A 90 25.21 -6.73 0.23
N ALA A 91 25.04 -7.56 1.25
CA ALA A 91 23.88 -8.41 1.46
C ALA A 91 22.58 -7.66 1.80
N SER A 92 22.57 -6.33 1.88
CA SER A 92 21.35 -5.50 2.01
C SER A 92 21.06 -4.67 0.75
N TYR A 93 21.85 -4.85 -0.32
CA TYR A 93 21.49 -4.37 -1.65
C TYR A 93 20.74 -5.45 -2.42
N LEU A 94 19.67 -5.03 -3.10
CA LEU A 94 19.10 -5.82 -4.18
C LEU A 94 20.07 -5.85 -5.36
N ARG A 95 19.98 -6.88 -6.22
CA ARG A 95 20.87 -7.06 -7.39
C ARG A 95 20.99 -5.82 -8.30
N ASP A 96 19.96 -4.97 -8.35
CA ASP A 96 19.88 -3.74 -9.14
C ASP A 96 20.15 -2.45 -8.33
N HIS A 97 20.54 -2.58 -7.06
CA HIS A 97 20.64 -1.50 -6.07
C HIS A 97 19.35 -0.66 -6.02
N PHE A 98 18.20 -1.31 -6.07
CA PHE A 98 16.89 -0.68 -5.92
C PHE A 98 16.68 -0.15 -4.50
N PHE A 99 15.89 0.93 -4.38
CA PHE A 99 15.48 1.55 -3.13
C PHE A 99 13.96 1.69 -3.12
N ASP A 100 13.36 1.84 -1.94
CA ASP A 100 11.91 2.01 -1.84
C ASP A 100 11.48 3.46 -2.18
N LEU A 101 10.22 3.65 -2.57
CA LEU A 101 9.59 4.95 -2.75
C LEU A 101 8.43 5.11 -1.78
N ARG A 102 8.54 6.06 -0.86
CA ARG A 102 7.40 6.53 -0.09
C ARG A 102 6.76 7.76 -0.72
N MET A 103 5.44 7.74 -0.77
CA MET A 103 4.64 8.86 -1.24
C MET A 103 3.69 9.35 -0.16
N GLY A 104 3.38 10.64 -0.20
CA GLY A 104 2.26 11.17 0.55
C GLY A 104 1.60 12.33 -0.15
N LEU A 105 0.34 12.55 0.23
CA LEU A 105 -0.52 13.59 -0.29
C LEU A 105 -0.66 14.66 0.78
N ARG A 106 -0.56 15.93 0.38
CA ARG A 106 -1.03 17.03 1.21
C ARG A 106 -2.53 17.19 1.00
N LEU A 107 -3.27 17.33 2.10
CA LEU A 107 -4.69 17.62 2.07
C LEU A 107 -4.89 19.10 2.41
N ASP A 108 -5.81 19.70 1.68
CA ASP A 108 -6.36 21.02 1.98
C ASP A 108 -7.30 20.91 3.19
N GLU A 109 -7.13 21.79 4.18
CA GLU A 109 -7.88 21.71 5.44
C GLU A 109 -9.36 22.11 5.27
N ASP A 110 -9.67 22.96 4.28
CA ASP A 110 -11.05 23.38 4.00
C ASP A 110 -11.83 22.32 3.25
N ARG A 111 -11.24 21.82 2.16
CA ARG A 111 -11.91 20.91 1.24
C ARG A 111 -11.80 19.46 1.70
N TRP A 112 -10.83 19.17 2.55
CA TRP A 112 -10.42 17.82 2.93
C TRP A 112 -10.16 16.92 1.71
N ALA A 113 -9.59 17.52 0.66
CA ALA A 113 -9.22 16.88 -0.60
C ALA A 113 -7.74 17.10 -0.88
N ALA A 114 -7.18 16.33 -1.82
CA ALA A 114 -5.78 16.47 -2.20
C ALA A 114 -5.51 17.88 -2.77
N GLU A 115 -4.40 18.47 -2.34
CA GLU A 115 -3.88 19.72 -2.88
C GLU A 115 -3.05 19.42 -4.13
N ALA A 116 -3.37 20.07 -5.25
CA ALA A 116 -2.68 19.87 -6.51
C ALA A 116 -1.17 20.19 -6.38
N ASN A 117 -0.32 19.36 -6.98
CA ASN A 117 1.15 19.52 -6.99
C ASN A 117 1.83 19.53 -5.61
N ALA A 118 1.14 19.13 -4.54
CA ALA A 118 1.66 19.13 -3.18
C ALA A 118 2.03 17.71 -2.68
N ASN A 119 2.24 16.77 -3.60
CA ASN A 119 2.66 15.41 -3.29
C ASN A 119 4.15 15.39 -2.96
N TYR A 120 4.53 14.60 -1.95
CA TYR A 120 5.93 14.39 -1.61
C TYR A 120 6.35 12.96 -1.89
N LYS A 121 7.58 12.82 -2.37
CA LYS A 121 8.22 11.57 -2.81
C LYS A 121 9.53 11.42 -2.03
N MET A 122 9.74 10.27 -1.40
CA MET A 122 10.90 9.98 -0.56
C MET A 122 11.51 8.66 -1.01
N GLU A 123 12.70 8.69 -1.59
CA GLU A 123 13.49 7.47 -1.77
C GLU A 123 14.02 7.03 -0.40
N THR A 124 13.83 5.76 -0.04
CA THR A 124 14.23 5.23 1.26
C THR A 124 15.00 3.92 1.16
N VAL A 125 15.99 3.73 2.04
CA VAL A 125 16.56 2.41 2.31
C VAL A 125 15.52 1.59 3.03
N PHE A 126 15.41 0.31 2.67
CA PHE A 126 14.40 -0.61 3.19
C PHE A 126 14.49 -0.77 4.71
N ARG A 127 13.33 -1.10 5.28
CA ARG A 127 13.25 -1.70 6.61
C ARG A 127 14.06 -3.02 6.62
N ASN A 128 14.67 -3.31 7.76
CA ASN A 128 15.55 -4.45 8.04
C ASN A 128 16.90 -4.45 7.30
N ALA A 129 17.19 -3.41 6.51
CA ALA A 129 18.53 -3.23 5.96
C ALA A 129 19.57 -3.11 7.09
N ALA A 130 20.71 -3.77 6.91
CA ALA A 130 21.79 -3.82 7.89
C ALA A 130 23.01 -3.03 7.42
N PHE A 131 23.57 -2.23 8.32
CA PHE A 131 24.80 -1.49 8.10
C PHE A 131 25.90 -2.07 8.99
N ASP A 132 27.08 -2.33 8.42
CA ASP A 132 28.27 -2.59 9.19
C ASP A 132 28.61 -1.36 10.02
N PHE A 133 28.68 -1.53 11.33
CA PHE A 133 28.96 -0.47 12.29
C PHE A 133 30.34 -0.68 12.90
N THR A 134 31.20 0.32 12.77
CA THR A 134 32.49 0.38 13.46
C THR A 134 32.64 1.72 14.16
N MET A 135 33.01 1.70 15.44
CA MET A 135 33.28 2.90 16.23
C MET A 135 34.66 2.80 16.88
N THR A 136 35.50 3.80 16.63
CA THR A 136 36.82 3.91 17.24
C THR A 136 36.75 4.80 18.47
N VAL A 137 37.14 4.24 19.61
CA VAL A 137 37.10 4.89 20.93
C VAL A 137 38.52 5.06 21.47
N ASN A 138 38.83 6.24 22.00
CA ASN A 138 40.12 6.52 22.63
C ASN A 138 40.15 6.01 24.07
N ASP A 139 40.97 4.99 24.34
CA ASP A 139 41.06 4.34 25.65
C ASP A 139 41.52 5.29 26.76
N ALA A 140 42.42 6.23 26.43
CA ALA A 140 42.95 7.19 27.39
C ALA A 140 41.92 8.25 27.82
N VAL A 141 40.92 8.54 26.99
CA VAL A 141 39.80 9.44 27.33
C VAL A 141 38.66 8.64 27.97
N MET A 142 38.44 7.40 27.52
CA MET A 142 37.44 6.50 28.07
C MET A 142 37.71 6.12 29.54
N GLY A 143 38.98 5.96 29.91
CA GLY A 143 39.39 5.66 31.30
C GLY A 143 39.34 6.85 32.26
N ARG A 144 38.94 8.04 31.80
CA ARG A 144 38.76 9.23 32.65
C ARG A 144 37.33 9.31 33.16
N ASP A 145 37.17 9.76 34.40
CA ASP A 145 35.88 9.92 35.06
C ASP A 145 35.02 8.65 34.93
N ASP A 146 33.75 8.79 34.59
CA ASP A 146 32.77 7.74 34.33
C ASP A 146 32.45 7.59 32.82
N ASN A 147 33.38 7.98 31.95
CA ASN A 147 33.16 7.97 30.49
C ASN A 147 32.86 6.58 29.93
N ALA A 148 33.50 5.52 30.45
CA ALA A 148 33.22 4.14 30.06
C ALA A 148 31.74 3.76 30.32
N SER A 149 31.25 4.01 31.54
CA SER A 149 29.85 3.73 31.91
C SER A 149 28.87 4.59 31.14
N ARG A 150 29.18 5.88 30.93
CA ARG A 150 28.35 6.76 30.09
C ARG A 150 28.25 6.29 28.65
N LEU A 151 29.36 5.84 28.07
CA LEU A 151 29.38 5.32 26.71
C LEU A 151 28.56 4.02 26.61
N HIS A 152 28.70 3.11 27.59
CA HIS A 152 27.90 1.90 27.67
C HIS A 152 26.39 2.21 27.60
N TYR A 153 25.91 3.11 28.46
CA TYR A 153 24.48 3.43 28.51
C TYR A 153 24.01 4.26 27.30
N ALA A 154 24.87 5.09 26.72
CA ALA A 154 24.56 5.76 25.45
C ALA A 154 24.36 4.74 24.32
N LEU A 155 25.23 3.73 24.21
CA LEU A 155 25.07 2.64 23.24
C LEU A 155 23.88 1.74 23.57
N ARG A 156 23.55 1.55 24.86
CA ARG A 156 22.35 0.82 25.28
C ARG A 156 21.06 1.48 24.77
N GLU A 157 20.98 2.80 24.68
CA GLU A 157 19.83 3.47 24.03
C GLU A 157 19.70 3.07 22.55
N LEU A 158 20.82 2.89 21.84
CA LEU A 158 20.82 2.42 20.46
C LEU A 158 20.42 0.94 20.37
N THR A 159 20.87 0.08 21.29
CA THR A 159 20.46 -1.35 21.30
C THR A 159 18.97 -1.52 21.60
N GLU A 160 18.38 -0.57 22.30
CA GLU A 160 16.95 -0.54 22.64
C GLU A 160 16.07 0.17 21.58
N GLY A 161 16.68 0.59 20.46
CA GLY A 161 15.98 1.25 19.35
C GLY A 161 15.47 2.65 19.68
N ARG A 162 16.04 3.32 20.70
CA ARG A 162 15.72 4.72 21.07
C ARG A 162 16.66 5.71 20.36
N PHE A 163 16.93 5.46 19.08
CA PHE A 163 17.81 6.29 18.26
C PHE A 163 17.27 6.43 16.83
N TRP A 164 17.30 7.67 16.31
CA TRP A 164 16.72 8.00 15.00
C TRP A 164 17.70 8.76 14.12
N PHE A 165 17.91 8.26 12.92
CA PHE A 165 18.81 8.77 11.90
C PHE A 165 18.04 9.30 10.68
N GLY A 166 18.46 10.46 10.15
CA GLY A 166 17.92 11.01 8.90
C GLY A 166 16.64 11.83 9.06
N ALA A 167 16.00 12.19 7.96
CA ALA A 167 14.80 13.01 7.97
C ALA A 167 13.51 12.20 8.13
N GLY A 168 12.41 12.90 8.46
CA GLY A 168 11.11 12.26 8.58
C GLY A 168 10.92 11.41 9.85
N LYS A 169 11.78 11.58 10.87
CA LYS A 169 11.78 10.82 12.14
C LYS A 169 10.41 10.67 12.82
N SER A 170 9.56 11.70 12.70
CA SER A 170 8.20 11.71 13.26
C SER A 170 7.11 11.19 12.30
N LYS A 171 7.50 10.60 11.17
CA LYS A 171 6.61 10.14 10.08
C LYS A 171 6.84 8.65 9.74
N GLY A 172 7.28 7.85 10.73
CA GLY A 172 7.53 6.42 10.56
C GLY A 172 8.88 6.07 9.94
N LEU A 173 9.87 6.97 10.02
CA LEU A 173 11.17 6.81 9.37
C LEU A 173 12.34 6.94 10.35
N GLY A 174 13.49 6.39 9.98
CA GLY A 174 14.77 6.72 10.58
C GLY A 174 15.14 5.97 11.87
N ARG A 175 14.24 5.17 12.44
CA ARG A 175 14.54 4.39 13.65
C ARG A 175 15.55 3.29 13.34
N ILE A 176 16.64 3.24 14.12
CA ILE A 176 17.69 2.23 14.00
C ILE A 176 17.95 1.55 15.34
N ARG A 177 18.40 0.30 15.28
CA ARG A 177 18.81 -0.49 16.43
C ARG A 177 20.23 -1.02 16.26
N LEU A 178 21.04 -0.87 17.29
CA LEU A 178 22.39 -1.44 17.34
C LEU A 178 22.34 -2.91 17.80
N VAL A 179 23.06 -3.77 17.08
CA VAL A 179 23.36 -5.15 17.47
C VAL A 179 24.87 -5.24 17.61
N ALA A 180 25.36 -5.14 18.84
CA ALA A 180 26.77 -5.18 19.16
C ALA A 180 26.96 -5.63 20.61
N ASP A 181 28.12 -6.22 20.89
CA ASP A 181 28.56 -6.40 22.27
C ASP A 181 28.98 -5.04 22.83
N LEU A 182 28.31 -4.62 23.92
CA LEU A 182 28.60 -3.35 24.55
C LEU A 182 29.85 -3.47 25.44
N PRO A 183 30.68 -2.42 25.52
CA PRO A 183 31.76 -2.40 26.51
C PRO A 183 31.16 -2.57 27.92
N PRO A 184 31.85 -3.22 28.87
CA PRO A 184 31.29 -3.44 30.20
C PRO A 184 30.93 -2.12 30.89
N ALA A 185 29.78 -2.09 31.57
CA ALA A 185 29.43 -0.96 32.42
C ALA A 185 30.38 -0.95 33.63
N GLY A 186 31.09 0.15 33.85
CA GLY A 186 31.90 0.32 35.07
C GLY A 186 31.03 0.72 36.26
N GLY A 187 31.25 0.12 37.42
CA GLY A 187 30.69 0.58 38.70
C GLY A 187 29.17 0.81 38.72
N GLU A 188 28.72 1.84 39.46
CA GLU A 188 27.31 2.24 39.52
C GLU A 188 26.85 2.97 38.24
N PRO A 189 25.57 2.85 37.85
CA PRO A 189 25.02 3.60 36.71
C PRO A 189 25.22 5.11 36.88
N PRO A 190 25.72 5.82 35.85
CA PRO A 190 25.97 7.26 35.93
C PRO A 190 24.66 8.03 36.11
N ALA A 191 24.73 9.14 36.85
CA ALA A 191 23.60 10.06 36.97
C ALA A 191 23.26 10.69 35.61
N ILE A 192 21.98 10.71 35.27
CA ILE A 192 21.46 11.35 34.07
C ILE A 192 20.71 12.65 34.40
N GLN A 193 20.49 13.50 33.39
CA GLN A 193 19.77 14.76 33.55
C GLN A 193 18.34 14.50 34.06
N PRO A 194 17.87 15.23 35.07
CA PRO A 194 16.51 15.07 35.59
C PRO A 194 15.40 15.24 34.53
N ALA A 195 15.64 16.07 33.52
CA ALA A 195 14.70 16.30 32.42
C ALA A 195 14.63 15.15 31.41
N ALA A 196 15.63 14.26 31.37
CA ALA A 196 15.66 13.15 30.43
C ALA A 196 14.53 12.16 30.76
N ASN A 197 13.67 11.91 29.80
CA ASN A 197 12.61 10.92 29.92
C ASN A 197 12.13 10.42 28.55
N HIS A 198 11.40 9.33 28.54
CA HIS A 198 10.87 8.71 27.34
C HIS A 198 9.51 8.06 27.62
N LEU A 199 8.50 8.42 26.83
CA LEU A 199 7.19 7.78 26.84
C LEU A 199 6.99 7.02 25.52
N ARG A 200 6.64 5.74 25.61
CA ARG A 200 6.15 4.94 24.49
C ARG A 200 4.72 4.51 24.77
N ILE A 201 3.83 4.75 23.83
CA ILE A 201 2.46 4.24 23.83
C ILE A 201 2.32 3.29 22.65
N THR A 202 1.94 2.05 22.91
CA THR A 202 1.69 1.03 21.90
C THR A 202 0.19 0.88 21.71
N LEU A 203 -0.25 0.98 20.45
CA LEU A 203 -1.64 0.86 20.04
C LEU A 203 -1.78 -0.26 19.03
N ALA A 204 -2.91 -0.95 19.07
CA ALA A 204 -3.33 -1.90 18.04
C ALA A 204 -4.72 -1.55 17.52
N PHE A 205 -4.99 -1.79 16.24
CA PHE A 205 -6.33 -1.73 15.66
C PHE A 205 -6.46 -2.85 14.62
N ASN A 206 -7.68 -3.36 14.42
CA ASN A 206 -7.97 -4.34 13.38
C ASN A 206 -8.77 -3.73 12.23
N SER A 207 -9.21 -4.56 11.29
CA SER A 207 -10.02 -4.14 10.15
C SER A 207 -11.47 -4.63 10.20
N ASP A 208 -12.04 -4.77 11.41
CA ASP A 208 -13.48 -5.06 11.61
C ASP A 208 -14.37 -4.03 10.92
N ASN A 209 -13.89 -2.80 10.81
CA ASN A 209 -14.35 -1.86 9.81
C ASN A 209 -13.37 -1.86 8.63
N PRO A 210 -13.86 -1.93 7.39
CA PRO A 210 -13.03 -1.96 6.20
C PRO A 210 -11.97 -0.85 6.19
N VAL A 211 -10.72 -1.21 5.92
CA VAL A 211 -9.63 -0.24 5.83
C VAL A 211 -9.13 -0.19 4.40
N LEU A 212 -8.97 1.03 3.87
CA LEU A 212 -8.41 1.26 2.55
C LEU A 212 -7.35 2.35 2.63
N VAL A 213 -6.11 1.94 2.86
CA VAL A 213 -4.95 2.80 2.65
C VAL A 213 -4.50 2.52 1.23
N GLY A 214 -5.01 3.28 0.27
CA GLY A 214 -4.79 3.02 -1.15
C GLY A 214 -3.38 3.36 -1.61
N TRP A 215 -2.81 2.54 -2.49
CA TRP A 215 -1.69 2.96 -3.34
C TRP A 215 -2.09 4.15 -4.23
N ASN A 216 -1.16 5.09 -4.41
CA ASN A 216 -1.33 6.21 -5.35
C ASN A 216 -0.91 5.85 -6.79
N TRP A 217 -0.77 4.57 -7.10
CA TRP A 217 -0.21 4.12 -8.36
C TRP A 217 -1.08 3.01 -8.95
N GLY A 218 -1.35 3.08 -10.25
CA GLY A 218 -2.24 2.14 -10.97
C GLY A 218 -3.67 2.65 -11.16
N LYS A 219 -4.00 3.90 -10.80
CA LYS A 219 -5.28 4.49 -11.20
C LYS A 219 -5.31 4.65 -12.72
N VAL A 220 -6.09 3.82 -13.39
CA VAL A 220 -6.45 4.03 -14.79
C VAL A 220 -7.30 5.30 -14.83
N ASP A 221 -6.82 6.33 -15.52
CA ASP A 221 -7.65 7.45 -15.92
C ASP A 221 -8.46 6.99 -17.14
N PRO A 222 -9.77 6.71 -17.00
CA PRO A 222 -10.57 6.18 -18.10
C PRO A 222 -10.72 7.17 -19.27
N GLU A 223 -10.39 8.46 -19.07
CA GLU A 223 -10.48 9.49 -20.10
C GLU A 223 -9.17 9.70 -20.88
N ARG A 224 -8.06 9.05 -20.49
CA ARG A 224 -6.78 9.15 -21.21
C ARG A 224 -6.65 8.04 -22.28
N PRO A 225 -6.34 8.38 -23.54
CA PRO A 225 -6.17 7.38 -24.60
C PRO A 225 -5.04 6.39 -24.28
N ALA A 226 -5.35 5.10 -24.33
CA ALA A 226 -4.48 4.01 -23.92
C ALA A 226 -3.43 3.63 -24.99
N PHE A 227 -2.60 4.56 -25.49
CA PHE A 227 -1.50 4.19 -26.39
C PHE A 227 -0.28 5.12 -26.28
N ALA A 228 0.77 4.61 -25.63
CA ALA A 228 2.17 4.95 -25.90
C ALA A 228 2.91 3.62 -26.18
N ALA A 229 3.74 3.60 -27.23
CA ALA A 229 4.39 2.40 -27.78
C ALA A 229 4.96 1.46 -26.70
N ILE A 230 4.35 0.29 -26.53
CA ILE A 230 4.84 -0.75 -25.63
C ILE A 230 6.06 -1.41 -26.28
N GLU A 231 7.20 -1.45 -25.59
CA GLU A 231 8.36 -2.21 -26.07
C GLU A 231 8.29 -3.67 -25.58
N GLY A 232 8.51 -4.62 -26.49
CA GLY A 232 8.52 -6.05 -26.20
C GLY A 232 9.49 -6.44 -25.09
N ARG A 233 10.61 -5.72 -24.94
CA ARG A 233 11.57 -5.97 -23.86
C ARG A 233 10.94 -5.86 -22.47
N VAL A 234 9.94 -5.00 -22.31
CA VAL A 234 9.23 -4.84 -21.03
C VAL A 234 8.37 -6.06 -20.72
N LEU A 235 7.82 -6.72 -21.75
CA LEU A 235 7.07 -7.96 -21.60
C LEU A 235 8.00 -9.14 -21.30
N VAL A 236 9.12 -9.26 -22.02
CA VAL A 236 10.11 -10.31 -21.79
C VAL A 236 10.71 -10.20 -20.38
N ALA A 237 11.08 -8.99 -19.96
CA ALA A 237 11.62 -8.72 -18.61
C ALA A 237 10.64 -9.09 -17.48
N ALA A 238 9.32 -9.08 -17.75
CA ALA A 238 8.29 -9.44 -16.78
C ALA A 238 8.15 -10.96 -16.56
N MET A 239 8.67 -11.79 -17.47
CA MET A 239 8.61 -13.26 -17.40
C MET A 239 9.76 -13.80 -16.54
N ARG A 240 9.66 -13.63 -15.21
CA ARG A 240 10.71 -14.00 -14.25
C ARG A 240 11.04 -15.50 -14.22
N ASP A 241 10.07 -16.30 -14.61
CA ASP A 241 10.12 -17.76 -14.68
C ASP A 241 10.99 -18.28 -15.83
N ILE A 242 11.39 -17.41 -16.77
CA ILE A 242 12.34 -17.73 -17.83
C ILE A 242 13.77 -17.45 -17.34
N PRO A 243 14.72 -18.41 -17.39
CA PRO A 243 16.12 -18.18 -17.02
C PRO A 243 16.74 -16.96 -17.70
N ASP A 244 17.52 -16.17 -16.96
CA ASP A 244 18.06 -14.88 -17.44
C ASP A 244 18.77 -14.97 -18.81
N PRO A 245 19.62 -15.99 -19.11
CA PRO A 245 20.27 -16.11 -20.41
C PRO A 245 19.29 -16.35 -21.58
N VAL A 246 18.16 -17.01 -21.32
CA VAL A 246 17.10 -17.24 -22.31
C VAL A 246 16.31 -15.95 -22.52
N ARG A 247 16.04 -15.23 -21.43
CA ARG A 247 15.36 -13.94 -21.44
C ARG A 247 16.12 -12.88 -22.24
N THR A 248 17.43 -12.76 -22.04
CA THR A 248 18.28 -11.83 -22.80
C THR A 248 18.23 -12.12 -24.31
N ARG A 249 18.22 -13.39 -24.71
CA ARG A 249 18.06 -13.78 -26.12
C ARG A 249 16.70 -13.39 -26.69
N LEU A 250 15.63 -13.60 -25.93
CA LEU A 250 14.30 -13.17 -26.31
C LEU A 250 14.21 -11.64 -26.45
N GLU A 251 14.83 -10.87 -25.55
CA GLU A 251 14.86 -9.41 -25.64
C GLU A 251 15.54 -8.91 -26.92
N LEU A 252 16.59 -9.59 -27.40
CA LEU A 252 17.26 -9.23 -28.65
C LEU A 252 16.36 -9.43 -29.88
N VAL A 253 15.52 -10.46 -29.87
CA VAL A 253 14.75 -10.88 -31.05
C VAL A 253 13.33 -10.32 -31.06
N ILE A 254 12.66 -10.30 -29.90
CA ILE A 254 11.27 -9.84 -29.75
C ILE A 254 11.15 -8.61 -28.84
N GLY A 255 12.25 -7.95 -28.47
CA GLY A 255 12.23 -6.79 -27.58
C GLY A 255 11.82 -5.45 -28.20
N GLY A 256 11.56 -5.40 -29.50
CA GLY A 256 11.18 -4.20 -30.25
C GLY A 256 9.76 -3.68 -29.96
N PRO A 257 9.35 -2.53 -30.54
CA PRO A 257 8.04 -1.94 -30.31
C PRO A 257 6.90 -2.84 -30.80
N ILE A 258 5.89 -3.00 -29.96
CA ILE A 258 4.70 -3.82 -30.21
C ILE A 258 3.66 -2.97 -30.94
N ARG A 259 3.36 -3.37 -32.17
CA ARG A 259 2.24 -2.80 -32.95
C ARG A 259 0.96 -3.62 -32.83
N ASN A 260 1.11 -4.93 -32.63
CA ASN A 260 0.02 -5.88 -32.47
C ASN A 260 0.43 -6.94 -31.41
N PRO A 261 -0.31 -7.04 -30.29
CA PRO A 261 -0.04 -8.04 -29.25
C PRO A 261 -0.06 -9.49 -29.74
N ASP A 262 -0.95 -9.84 -30.67
CA ASP A 262 -1.10 -11.22 -31.16
C ASP A 262 0.05 -11.63 -32.09
N ASP A 263 0.61 -10.69 -32.86
CA ASP A 263 1.84 -10.92 -33.63
C ASP A 263 3.01 -11.17 -32.67
N TRP A 264 3.09 -10.41 -31.59
CA TRP A 264 4.13 -10.56 -30.59
C TRP A 264 4.05 -11.92 -29.86
N LYS A 265 2.87 -12.33 -29.42
CA LYS A 265 2.62 -13.66 -28.81
C LYS A 265 3.03 -14.80 -29.73
N ARG A 266 2.74 -14.68 -31.03
CA ARG A 266 3.15 -15.66 -32.04
C ARG A 266 4.67 -15.77 -32.13
N ARG A 267 5.38 -14.64 -32.14
CA ARG A 267 6.85 -14.61 -32.12
C ARG A 267 7.40 -15.23 -30.83
N LEU A 268 6.79 -14.96 -29.67
CA LEU A 268 7.21 -15.60 -28.43
C LEU A 268 7.12 -17.14 -28.53
N ALA A 269 6.00 -17.67 -29.04
CA ALA A 269 5.85 -19.11 -29.22
C ALA A 269 6.88 -19.72 -30.19
N GLU A 270 7.35 -18.94 -31.15
CA GLU A 270 8.40 -19.37 -32.09
C GLU A 270 9.81 -19.31 -31.46
N TYR A 271 10.14 -18.23 -30.76
CA TYR A 271 11.51 -17.97 -30.29
C TYR A 271 11.83 -18.53 -28.90
N LEU A 272 10.83 -18.80 -28.06
CA LEU A 272 11.04 -19.38 -26.73
C LEU A 272 11.67 -20.79 -26.79
N PRO A 273 11.12 -21.74 -27.57
CA PRO A 273 11.74 -23.06 -27.71
C PRO A 273 13.16 -23.01 -28.29
N ARG A 274 13.40 -22.10 -29.24
CA ARG A 274 14.74 -21.85 -29.84
C ARG A 274 15.73 -21.35 -28.80
N SER A 275 15.34 -20.35 -28.02
CA SER A 275 16.22 -19.76 -27.00
C SER A 275 16.55 -20.77 -25.89
N LEU A 276 15.60 -21.65 -25.53
CA LEU A 276 15.82 -22.75 -24.59
C LEU A 276 16.76 -23.81 -25.17
N ALA A 277 16.57 -24.22 -26.42
CA ALA A 277 17.40 -25.23 -27.08
C ALA A 277 18.88 -24.78 -27.14
N VAL A 278 19.12 -23.55 -27.57
CA VAL A 278 20.47 -22.97 -27.67
C VAL A 278 21.13 -22.90 -26.28
N TRP A 279 20.43 -22.41 -25.27
CA TRP A 279 20.99 -22.28 -23.93
C TRP A 279 21.30 -23.64 -23.28
N LEU A 280 20.38 -24.61 -23.39
CA LEU A 280 20.61 -25.97 -22.89
C LEU A 280 21.75 -26.65 -23.66
N GLY A 281 21.83 -26.47 -24.97
CA GLY A 281 22.92 -26.98 -25.81
C GLY A 281 24.28 -26.44 -25.36
N GLU A 282 24.41 -25.12 -25.21
CA GLU A 282 25.64 -24.47 -24.76
C GLU A 282 26.11 -24.98 -23.38
N ARG A 283 25.18 -25.17 -22.43
CA ARG A 283 25.51 -25.66 -21.09
C ARG A 283 25.82 -27.16 -21.04
N SER A 284 25.27 -27.92 -21.97
CA SER A 284 25.40 -29.37 -22.05
C SER A 284 26.59 -29.83 -22.90
N MET A 285 27.32 -28.88 -23.50
CA MET A 285 28.55 -29.09 -24.27
C MET A 285 29.76 -28.56 -23.49
N GLY A 286 30.78 -29.38 -23.30
CA GLY A 286 32.02 -28.97 -22.63
C GLY A 286 33.16 -29.95 -22.85
N GLU A 287 34.28 -29.76 -22.16
CA GLU A 287 35.37 -30.74 -22.10
C GLU A 287 35.36 -31.41 -20.72
N THR A 288 35.45 -32.73 -20.67
CA THR A 288 35.70 -33.48 -19.43
C THR A 288 37.09 -34.07 -19.45
N GLU A 289 37.76 -34.01 -18.31
CA GLU A 289 39.06 -34.63 -18.10
C GLU A 289 38.86 -36.09 -17.70
N VAL A 290 39.51 -37.00 -18.43
CA VAL A 290 39.45 -38.44 -18.17
C VAL A 290 40.84 -39.04 -18.13
N TRP A 291 41.01 -40.10 -17.34
CA TRP A 291 42.24 -40.87 -17.26
C TRP A 291 42.04 -42.21 -17.96
N VAL A 292 42.95 -42.58 -18.87
CA VAL A 292 42.84 -43.79 -19.67
C VAL A 292 44.15 -44.57 -19.61
N LEU A 293 44.07 -45.88 -19.32
CA LEU A 293 45.21 -46.78 -19.45
C LEU A 293 45.22 -47.39 -20.86
N ARG A 294 46.14 -47.00 -21.73
CA ARG A 294 46.22 -47.56 -23.09
C ARG A 294 46.77 -48.98 -23.07
N GLU A 295 46.18 -49.87 -23.86
CA GLU A 295 46.65 -51.26 -24.00
C GLU A 295 48.13 -51.34 -24.44
N ALA A 296 48.54 -50.46 -25.36
CA ALA A 296 49.92 -50.36 -25.81
C ALA A 296 50.91 -49.95 -24.69
N ALA A 297 50.47 -49.15 -23.72
CA ALA A 297 51.28 -48.78 -22.56
C ALA A 297 51.42 -49.96 -21.59
N LEU A 298 50.34 -50.71 -21.36
CA LEU A 298 50.35 -51.92 -20.54
C LEU A 298 51.27 -53.01 -21.14
N ALA A 299 51.26 -53.18 -22.47
CA ALA A 299 52.11 -54.14 -23.17
C ALA A 299 53.63 -53.90 -22.94
N ARG A 300 54.06 -52.66 -22.67
CA ARG A 300 55.46 -52.33 -22.37
C ARG A 300 55.93 -52.93 -21.04
N LEU A 301 55.02 -53.22 -20.11
CA LEU A 301 55.34 -53.84 -18.82
C LEU A 301 55.61 -55.35 -18.90
N THR A 302 55.41 -55.98 -20.07
CA THR A 302 55.76 -57.39 -20.34
C THR A 302 57.27 -57.61 -20.60
N LYS A 303 58.03 -56.55 -20.94
CA LYS A 303 59.45 -56.63 -21.32
C LYS A 303 60.30 -55.71 -20.41
N GLY A 304 61.40 -56.22 -19.84
CA GLY A 304 62.35 -55.41 -19.04
C GLY A 304 62.94 -56.14 -17.82
N LYS A 305 63.72 -55.42 -17.00
CA LYS A 305 64.45 -55.95 -15.82
C LYS A 305 63.54 -56.48 -14.69
N TYR A 306 62.27 -56.06 -14.67
CA TYR A 306 61.23 -56.55 -13.74
C TYR A 306 59.86 -56.63 -14.47
N PRO A 307 59.58 -57.71 -15.22
CA PRO A 307 58.33 -57.86 -15.97
C PRO A 307 57.15 -58.12 -15.03
N VAL A 308 55.99 -57.54 -15.33
CA VAL A 308 54.75 -57.81 -14.59
C VAL A 308 54.21 -59.18 -15.00
N SER A 309 53.75 -59.98 -14.02
CA SER A 309 53.29 -61.35 -14.30
C SER A 309 52.07 -61.35 -15.24
N LYS A 310 52.01 -62.34 -16.14
CA LYS A 310 50.90 -62.49 -17.10
C LYS A 310 49.52 -62.50 -16.43
N LYS A 311 49.38 -63.13 -15.26
CA LYS A 311 48.15 -63.15 -14.47
C LYS A 311 47.65 -61.75 -14.05
N VAL A 312 48.56 -60.84 -13.73
CA VAL A 312 48.21 -59.45 -13.35
C VAL A 312 47.89 -58.62 -14.59
N LEU A 313 48.59 -58.84 -15.70
CA LEU A 313 48.29 -58.17 -16.97
C LEU A 313 46.92 -58.60 -17.52
N ASP A 314 46.62 -59.89 -17.50
CA ASP A 314 45.32 -60.44 -17.91
C ASP A 314 44.16 -59.91 -17.04
N ALA A 315 44.42 -59.63 -15.75
CA ALA A 315 43.43 -59.05 -14.83
C ALA A 315 43.20 -57.54 -15.04
N VAL A 316 44.21 -56.81 -15.55
CA VAL A 316 44.13 -55.37 -15.83
C VAL A 316 43.67 -55.07 -17.25
N GLN A 317 43.87 -56.01 -18.19
CA GLN A 317 43.46 -55.92 -19.59
C GLN A 317 42.02 -55.39 -19.80
N PRO A 318 41.00 -55.79 -19.02
CA PRO A 318 39.63 -55.27 -19.18
C PRO A 318 39.47 -53.79 -18.80
N LEU A 319 40.46 -53.20 -18.12
CA LEU A 319 40.49 -51.79 -17.74
C LEU A 319 41.22 -50.93 -18.79
N CYS A 320 41.85 -51.54 -19.80
CA CYS A 320 42.49 -50.81 -20.88
C CYS A 320 41.47 -50.10 -21.76
N ASP A 321 41.84 -48.91 -22.24
CA ASP A 321 41.04 -48.01 -23.07
C ASP A 321 39.67 -47.59 -22.48
N ARG A 322 39.38 -47.98 -21.23
CA ARG A 322 38.25 -47.49 -20.45
C ARG A 322 38.59 -46.12 -19.85
N PRO A 323 37.73 -45.09 -20.03
CA PRO A 323 37.90 -43.80 -19.39
C PRO A 323 37.45 -43.83 -17.92
N PHE A 324 38.25 -43.22 -17.05
CA PHE A 324 37.95 -42.99 -15.63
C PHE A 324 37.77 -41.49 -15.36
N ALA A 325 36.83 -41.13 -14.50
CA ALA A 325 36.49 -39.72 -14.23
C ALA A 325 37.52 -39.00 -13.35
N SER A 326 38.35 -39.76 -12.64
CA SER A 326 39.48 -39.23 -11.87
C SER A 326 40.64 -40.22 -11.82
N ARG A 327 41.84 -39.72 -11.52
CA ARG A 327 43.03 -40.58 -11.32
C ARG A 327 42.87 -41.52 -10.13
N GLU A 328 42.21 -41.06 -9.07
CA GLU A 328 41.98 -41.84 -7.85
C GLU A 328 41.02 -43.02 -8.11
N GLU A 329 39.99 -42.80 -8.91
CA GLU A 329 39.06 -43.85 -9.35
C GLU A 329 39.78 -44.91 -10.20
N ALA A 330 40.61 -44.47 -11.16
CA ALA A 330 41.45 -45.35 -11.95
C ALA A 330 42.42 -46.15 -11.07
N GLU A 331 43.06 -45.50 -10.10
CA GLU A 331 43.98 -46.14 -9.15
C GLU A 331 43.29 -47.15 -8.23
N ALA A 332 42.06 -46.88 -7.80
CA ALA A 332 41.26 -47.82 -7.02
C ALA A 332 40.92 -49.08 -7.83
N ALA A 333 40.43 -48.92 -9.07
CA ALA A 333 40.14 -50.03 -9.98
C ALA A 333 41.39 -50.86 -10.31
N LEU A 334 42.53 -50.19 -10.52
CA LEU A 334 43.81 -50.85 -10.73
C LEU A 334 44.31 -51.57 -9.48
N LYS A 335 44.07 -51.04 -8.27
CA LYS A 335 44.42 -51.67 -6.99
C LYS A 335 43.64 -52.95 -6.76
N GLU A 336 42.37 -52.98 -7.13
CA GLU A 336 41.54 -54.17 -7.08
C GLU A 336 42.01 -55.24 -8.06
N ALA A 337 42.36 -54.85 -9.30
CA ALA A 337 42.80 -55.79 -10.34
C ALA A 337 44.26 -56.27 -10.19
N ALA A 338 45.17 -55.42 -9.70
CA ALA A 338 46.62 -55.66 -9.72
C ALA A 338 47.31 -55.65 -8.35
N GLY A 339 46.57 -55.37 -7.26
CA GLY A 339 47.09 -55.35 -5.90
C GLY A 339 48.31 -54.44 -5.73
N ASN A 340 49.42 -55.00 -5.25
CA ASN A 340 50.67 -54.27 -4.98
C ASN A 340 51.32 -53.68 -6.25
N MET A 341 50.93 -54.15 -7.45
CA MET A 341 51.46 -53.64 -8.73
C MET A 341 50.67 -52.46 -9.30
N ALA A 342 49.54 -52.10 -8.69
CA ALA A 342 48.64 -51.03 -9.18
C ALA A 342 49.31 -49.66 -9.28
N LYS A 343 50.17 -49.32 -8.32
CA LYS A 343 50.91 -48.05 -8.32
C LYS A 343 51.83 -47.91 -9.55
N ARG A 344 52.43 -49.01 -9.99
CA ARG A 344 53.30 -49.04 -11.17
C ARG A 344 52.51 -48.96 -12.47
N ILE A 345 51.28 -49.46 -12.48
CA ILE A 345 50.39 -49.40 -13.65
C ILE A 345 49.69 -48.03 -13.73
N SER A 346 49.38 -47.41 -12.60
CA SER A 346 48.75 -46.08 -12.57
C SER A 346 49.67 -44.97 -13.08
N GLU A 347 51.00 -45.16 -13.05
CA GLU A 347 51.97 -44.28 -13.70
C GLU A 347 51.86 -44.26 -15.23
N LEU A 348 51.16 -45.22 -15.82
CA LEU A 348 50.90 -45.30 -17.26
C LEU A 348 49.54 -44.72 -17.68
N LEU A 349 48.77 -44.17 -16.73
CA LEU A 349 47.51 -43.51 -17.04
C LEU A 349 47.76 -42.21 -17.80
N GLU A 350 47.13 -42.08 -18.96
CA GLU A 350 47.16 -40.87 -19.76
C GLU A 350 46.00 -39.96 -19.37
N HIS A 351 46.31 -38.70 -19.12
CA HIS A 351 45.30 -37.66 -18.95
C HIS A 351 44.86 -37.16 -20.34
N GLN A 352 43.57 -37.28 -20.64
CA GLN A 352 42.98 -36.85 -21.90
C GLN A 352 41.76 -35.96 -21.65
N ARG A 353 41.55 -35.00 -22.54
CA ARG A 353 40.32 -34.20 -22.60
C ARG A 353 39.39 -34.80 -23.64
N GLN A 354 38.17 -35.13 -23.23
CA GLN A 354 37.14 -35.63 -24.12
C GLN A 354 35.97 -34.65 -24.16
N PRO A 355 35.31 -34.48 -25.33
CA PRO A 355 34.10 -33.67 -25.41
C PRO A 355 32.99 -34.33 -24.58
N ARG A 356 32.41 -33.57 -23.66
CA ARG A 356 31.22 -33.94 -22.89
C ARG A 356 30.00 -33.42 -23.62
N GLN A 357 29.09 -34.34 -23.95
CA GLN A 357 27.78 -34.03 -24.51
C GLN A 357 26.71 -34.72 -23.64
N GLN A 358 26.36 -34.07 -22.53
CA GLN A 358 25.39 -34.59 -21.56
C GLN A 358 24.54 -33.44 -21.05
N LEU A 359 23.23 -33.67 -20.96
CA LEU A 359 22.27 -32.64 -20.56
C LEU A 359 22.64 -32.12 -19.16
N ASP A 360 22.86 -30.81 -19.05
CA ASP A 360 23.12 -30.15 -17.78
C ASP A 360 21.85 -30.24 -16.90
N ALA A 361 21.92 -31.05 -15.84
CA ALA A 361 20.80 -31.31 -14.95
C ALA A 361 20.41 -30.09 -14.10
N GLU A 362 21.36 -29.20 -13.80
CA GLU A 362 21.10 -27.96 -13.07
C GLU A 362 20.35 -26.99 -13.98
N ALA A 363 20.83 -26.79 -15.21
CA ALA A 363 20.18 -25.94 -16.19
C ALA A 363 18.78 -26.45 -16.57
N TRP A 364 18.59 -27.75 -16.73
CA TRP A 364 17.25 -28.32 -16.96
C TRP A 364 16.35 -28.18 -15.73
N GLY A 365 16.90 -28.35 -14.53
CA GLY A 365 16.20 -28.10 -13.26
C GLY A 365 15.67 -26.67 -13.17
N GLU A 366 16.46 -25.67 -13.59
CA GLU A 366 16.03 -24.26 -13.67
C GLU A 366 14.85 -24.07 -14.65
N VAL A 367 14.89 -24.71 -15.82
CA VAL A 367 13.78 -24.62 -16.80
C VAL A 367 12.51 -25.25 -16.25
N VAL A 368 12.60 -26.44 -15.65
CA VAL A 368 11.44 -27.15 -15.09
C VAL A 368 10.83 -26.39 -13.92
N ALA A 369 11.67 -25.92 -12.99
CA ALA A 369 11.21 -25.18 -11.82
C ALA A 369 10.63 -23.81 -12.20
N GLY A 370 11.24 -23.12 -13.16
CA GLY A 370 10.77 -21.83 -13.64
C GLY A 370 9.48 -21.95 -14.45
N LEU A 371 9.52 -22.67 -15.58
CA LEU A 371 8.43 -22.70 -16.55
C LEU A 371 7.36 -23.76 -16.29
N GLY A 372 7.59 -24.69 -15.37
CA GLY A 372 6.67 -25.80 -15.12
C GLY A 372 6.61 -26.80 -16.29
N LEU A 373 7.69 -26.95 -17.06
CA LEU A 373 7.77 -27.96 -18.11
C LEU A 373 7.81 -29.37 -17.52
N ASP A 374 7.29 -30.36 -18.26
CA ASP A 374 7.32 -31.76 -17.82
C ASP A 374 8.77 -32.25 -17.69
N ALA A 375 9.17 -32.60 -16.46
CA ALA A 375 10.50 -33.11 -16.15
C ALA A 375 10.88 -34.35 -16.99
N ARG A 376 9.88 -35.11 -17.48
CA ARG A 376 10.08 -36.28 -18.35
C ARG A 376 10.68 -35.94 -19.71
N LEU A 377 10.70 -34.66 -20.10
CA LEU A 377 11.36 -34.21 -21.33
C LEU A 377 12.91 -34.30 -21.25
N ALA A 378 13.50 -34.56 -20.08
CA ALA A 378 14.94 -34.69 -19.91
C ALA A 378 15.57 -35.77 -20.81
N GLU A 379 14.99 -36.98 -20.83
CA GLU A 379 15.48 -38.11 -21.62
C GLU A 379 15.46 -37.84 -23.14
N PRO A 380 14.33 -37.41 -23.75
CA PRO A 380 14.31 -37.10 -25.18
C PRO A 380 15.18 -35.90 -25.56
N LEU A 381 15.40 -34.93 -24.66
CA LEU A 381 16.33 -33.82 -24.90
C LEU A 381 17.79 -34.28 -24.85
N ALA A 382 18.15 -35.12 -23.88
CA ALA A 382 19.50 -35.67 -23.78
C ALA A 382 19.88 -36.49 -25.03
N ALA A 383 18.95 -37.24 -25.59
CA ALA A 383 19.15 -37.99 -26.84
C ALA A 383 19.34 -37.11 -28.08
N ARG A 384 19.01 -35.81 -28.01
CA ARG A 384 18.98 -34.87 -29.14
C ARG A 384 19.99 -33.73 -29.02
N LEU A 385 20.90 -33.75 -28.05
CA LEU A 385 21.88 -32.68 -27.78
C LEU A 385 22.79 -32.29 -28.96
N GLY A 386 22.89 -33.13 -30.00
CA GLY A 386 23.66 -32.85 -31.21
C GLY A 386 22.84 -32.30 -32.38
N ASP A 387 21.52 -32.18 -32.22
CA ASP A 387 20.58 -31.76 -33.25
C ASP A 387 19.67 -30.66 -32.70
N GLU A 388 20.06 -29.41 -32.97
CA GLU A 388 19.35 -28.22 -32.49
C GLU A 388 17.90 -28.20 -32.98
N GLU A 389 17.63 -28.59 -34.24
CA GLU A 389 16.27 -28.60 -34.80
C GLU A 389 15.39 -29.62 -34.08
N ALA A 390 15.92 -30.81 -33.80
CA ALA A 390 15.21 -31.84 -33.05
C ALA A 390 14.97 -31.44 -31.58
N MET A 391 15.91 -30.71 -30.95
CA MET A 391 15.70 -30.13 -29.62
C MET A 391 14.60 -29.07 -29.63
N ILE A 392 14.62 -28.15 -30.61
CA ILE A 392 13.61 -27.11 -30.78
C ILE A 392 12.22 -27.74 -30.92
N ALA A 393 12.08 -28.78 -31.75
CA ALA A 393 10.79 -29.46 -31.94
C ALA A 393 10.28 -30.10 -30.64
N THR A 394 11.16 -30.72 -29.86
CA THR A 394 10.83 -31.32 -28.55
C THR A 394 10.36 -30.27 -27.55
N LEU A 395 11.09 -29.16 -27.45
CA LEU A 395 10.76 -28.05 -26.56
C LEU A 395 9.50 -27.30 -27.01
N ALA A 396 9.27 -27.18 -28.32
CA ALA A 396 8.09 -26.52 -28.86
C ALA A 396 6.81 -27.27 -28.48
N GLU A 397 6.83 -28.61 -28.52
CA GLU A 397 5.69 -29.42 -28.05
C GLU A 397 5.47 -29.25 -26.55
N GLY A 398 6.54 -29.32 -25.74
CA GLY A 398 6.45 -29.09 -24.30
C GLY A 398 5.95 -27.69 -23.93
N CYS A 399 6.34 -26.67 -24.71
CA CYS A 399 5.93 -25.29 -24.48
C CYS A 399 4.44 -25.03 -24.74
N LYS A 400 3.74 -25.87 -25.52
CA LYS A 400 2.30 -25.67 -25.81
C LYS A 400 1.43 -25.62 -24.55
N ALA A 401 1.79 -26.40 -23.53
CA ALA A 401 1.05 -26.44 -22.27
C ALA A 401 1.18 -25.14 -21.45
N ILE A 402 2.29 -24.42 -21.60
CA ILE A 402 2.60 -23.22 -20.80
C ILE A 402 2.27 -21.91 -21.53
N LEU A 403 2.23 -21.92 -22.86
CA LEU A 403 1.97 -20.72 -23.69
C LEU A 403 0.67 -19.97 -23.33
N PRO A 404 -0.48 -20.63 -23.05
CA PRO A 404 -1.69 -19.92 -22.64
C PRO A 404 -1.51 -19.06 -21.38
N SER A 405 -0.74 -19.55 -20.41
CA SER A 405 -0.41 -18.81 -19.18
C SER A 405 0.47 -17.60 -19.51
N LEU A 406 1.50 -17.79 -20.33
CA LEU A 406 2.39 -16.70 -20.78
C LEU A 406 1.62 -15.63 -21.59
N TYR A 407 0.67 -16.03 -22.43
CA TYR A 407 -0.19 -15.12 -23.17
C TYR A 407 -1.08 -14.28 -22.25
N GLN A 408 -1.64 -14.91 -21.22
CA GLN A 408 -2.41 -14.22 -20.20
C GLN A 408 -1.54 -13.20 -19.45
N GLN A 409 -0.33 -13.57 -19.06
CA GLN A 409 0.62 -12.65 -18.43
C GLN A 409 0.93 -11.44 -19.34
N ILE A 410 1.08 -11.66 -20.65
CA ILE A 410 1.29 -10.58 -21.63
C ILE A 410 0.10 -9.63 -21.70
N ASP A 411 -1.12 -10.15 -21.82
CA ASP A 411 -2.34 -9.34 -21.92
C ASP A 411 -2.58 -8.51 -20.66
N GLN A 412 -2.34 -9.11 -19.50
CA GLN A 412 -2.36 -8.43 -18.22
C GLN A 412 -1.31 -7.33 -18.18
N GLN A 413 -0.07 -7.61 -18.60
CA GLN A 413 1.01 -6.63 -18.60
C GLN A 413 0.73 -5.46 -19.56
N ILE A 414 0.14 -5.71 -20.74
CA ILE A 414 -0.27 -4.67 -21.68
C ILE A 414 -1.33 -3.77 -21.06
N THR A 415 -2.37 -4.36 -20.45
CA THR A 415 -3.44 -3.61 -19.77
C THR A 415 -2.90 -2.79 -18.61
N LEU A 416 -1.89 -3.32 -17.92
CA LEU A 416 -1.23 -2.66 -16.81
C LEU A 416 -0.29 -1.54 -17.25
N LEU A 417 0.35 -1.65 -18.41
CA LEU A 417 1.08 -0.53 -19.04
C LEU A 417 0.15 0.63 -19.43
N GLN A 418 -1.15 0.39 -19.57
CA GLN A 418 -2.17 1.42 -19.75
C GLN A 418 -2.61 2.07 -18.42
N SER A 419 -2.16 1.55 -17.28
CA SER A 419 -2.49 2.10 -15.96
C SER A 419 -1.50 3.18 -15.50
N ASP A 420 -2.06 4.26 -14.95
CA ASP A 420 -1.46 5.41 -14.27
C ASP A 420 -0.15 5.96 -14.83
N THR A 421 -0.27 7.09 -15.54
CA THR A 421 0.83 7.76 -16.23
C THR A 421 1.69 8.63 -15.33
N TRP A 422 1.38 8.85 -14.05
CA TRP A 422 2.09 9.89 -13.28
C TRP A 422 3.60 9.63 -13.17
N VAL A 423 4.03 8.36 -13.07
CA VAL A 423 5.46 8.00 -13.04
C VAL A 423 6.10 8.32 -14.39
N ASP A 424 5.38 8.02 -15.47
CA ASP A 424 5.82 8.29 -16.84
C ASP A 424 5.89 9.80 -17.11
N GLU A 425 4.93 10.58 -16.60
CA GLU A 425 4.94 12.05 -16.61
C GLU A 425 6.10 12.62 -15.78
N GLU A 426 6.38 12.07 -14.59
CA GLU A 426 7.52 12.50 -13.77
C GLU A 426 8.85 12.17 -14.48
N ILE A 427 8.97 10.99 -15.09
CA ILE A 427 10.15 10.62 -15.89
C ILE A 427 10.32 11.61 -17.05
N ALA A 428 9.27 11.89 -17.82
CA ALA A 428 9.32 12.82 -18.93
C ALA A 428 9.69 14.24 -18.48
N ASN A 429 9.14 14.71 -17.36
CA ASN A 429 9.49 16.00 -16.77
C ASN A 429 10.98 16.05 -16.39
N ARG A 430 11.51 14.98 -15.78
CA ARG A 430 12.93 14.87 -15.40
C ARG A 430 13.85 14.78 -16.61
N GLU A 431 13.45 14.09 -17.67
CA GLU A 431 14.18 14.03 -18.93
C GLU A 431 14.26 15.42 -19.59
N ALA A 432 13.16 16.20 -19.55
CA ALA A 432 13.16 17.59 -19.98
C ALA A 432 14.08 18.48 -19.13
N HIS A 433 14.08 18.31 -17.80
CA HIS A 433 15.00 19.02 -16.90
C HIS A 433 16.45 18.70 -17.21
N LEU A 434 16.78 17.43 -17.45
CA LEU A 434 18.12 16.99 -17.83
C LEU A 434 18.56 17.63 -19.14
N ARG A 435 17.66 17.72 -20.13
CA ARG A 435 17.94 18.42 -21.39
C ARG A 435 18.25 19.90 -21.16
N ILE A 436 17.42 20.61 -20.41
CA ILE A 436 17.63 22.04 -20.07
C ILE A 436 18.98 22.24 -19.37
N LYS A 437 19.30 21.42 -18.36
CA LYS A 437 20.57 21.48 -17.62
C LYS A 437 21.78 21.20 -18.51
N THR A 438 21.63 20.30 -19.49
CA THR A 438 22.67 20.00 -20.48
C THR A 438 22.90 21.20 -21.41
N LEU A 439 21.83 21.83 -21.92
CA LEU A 439 21.92 23.04 -22.72
C LEU A 439 22.54 24.23 -21.96
N LEU A 440 22.25 24.37 -20.67
CA LEU A 440 22.92 25.34 -19.79
C LEU A 440 24.43 25.04 -19.66
N LEU A 441 24.81 23.77 -19.50
CA LEU A 441 26.22 23.36 -19.39
C LEU A 441 26.99 23.60 -20.70
N GLU A 442 26.31 23.46 -21.83
CA GLU A 442 26.83 23.71 -23.18
C GLU A 442 26.81 25.21 -23.57
N GLY A 443 26.26 26.09 -22.73
CA GLY A 443 26.15 27.53 -23.03
C GLY A 443 25.13 27.91 -24.10
N LYS A 444 24.16 27.02 -24.40
CA LYS A 444 23.15 27.19 -25.46
C LYS A 444 21.88 27.93 -25.02
N ILE A 445 21.73 28.19 -23.73
CA ILE A 445 20.65 29.02 -23.17
C ILE A 445 21.29 30.32 -22.71
N SER A 446 20.76 31.46 -23.12
CA SER A 446 21.25 32.79 -22.71
C SER A 446 20.51 33.30 -21.46
N GLU A 447 21.06 34.32 -20.80
CA GLU A 447 20.38 34.97 -19.67
C GLU A 447 19.05 35.64 -20.08
N ALA A 448 19.01 36.23 -21.27
CA ALA A 448 17.78 36.80 -21.84
C ALA A 448 16.70 35.72 -22.03
N GLN A 449 17.09 34.53 -22.49
CA GLN A 449 16.19 33.40 -22.62
C GLN A 449 15.75 32.85 -21.27
N TRP A 450 16.65 32.77 -20.28
CA TRP A 450 16.33 32.39 -18.89
C TRP A 450 15.27 33.30 -18.25
N GLY A 451 15.27 34.58 -18.61
CA GLY A 451 14.28 35.56 -18.13
C GLY A 451 12.90 35.48 -18.81
N ASP A 452 12.76 34.75 -19.91
CA ASP A 452 11.54 34.69 -20.72
C ASP A 452 10.86 33.32 -20.65
N ARG A 453 9.72 33.27 -19.95
CA ARG A 453 8.91 32.06 -19.78
C ARG A 453 8.28 31.54 -21.07
N ASN A 454 8.14 32.40 -22.08
CA ASN A 454 7.46 32.08 -23.34
C ASN A 454 8.43 31.75 -24.48
N ARG A 455 9.74 31.77 -24.22
CA ARG A 455 10.78 31.49 -25.22
C ARG A 455 11.60 30.24 -24.89
N PRO A 456 11.04 29.02 -25.06
CA PRO A 456 11.76 27.79 -24.78
C PRO A 456 12.97 27.61 -25.72
N PRO A 457 14.03 26.92 -25.27
CA PRO A 457 15.15 26.53 -26.14
C PRO A 457 14.79 25.37 -27.06
N ASP A 458 15.54 25.24 -28.16
CA ASP A 458 15.29 24.22 -29.19
C ASP A 458 15.29 22.80 -28.61
N GLY A 459 14.24 22.04 -28.93
CA GLY A 459 14.04 20.67 -28.42
C GLY A 459 13.49 20.59 -26.99
N VAL A 460 13.01 21.70 -26.40
CA VAL A 460 12.31 21.72 -25.10
C VAL A 460 10.89 22.24 -25.29
N ALA A 461 9.89 21.51 -24.78
CA ALA A 461 8.50 21.94 -24.85
C ALA A 461 8.23 23.18 -23.97
N ALA A 462 7.34 24.07 -24.43
CA ALA A 462 7.01 25.31 -23.71
C ALA A 462 6.44 25.07 -22.29
N ALA A 463 5.71 23.98 -22.07
CA ALA A 463 5.21 23.62 -20.74
C ALA A 463 6.36 23.21 -19.79
N ALA A 464 7.29 22.38 -20.27
CA ALA A 464 8.45 21.94 -19.49
C ALA A 464 9.40 23.11 -19.17
N TRP A 465 9.58 24.04 -20.12
CA TRP A 465 10.37 25.25 -19.89
C TRP A 465 9.77 26.13 -18.79
N ARG A 466 8.46 26.41 -18.86
CA ARG A 466 7.75 27.18 -17.83
C ARG A 466 7.83 26.52 -16.46
N GLY A 467 7.58 25.22 -16.38
CA GLY A 467 7.68 24.45 -15.15
C GLY A 467 9.10 24.49 -14.55
N PHE A 468 10.13 24.29 -15.38
CA PHE A 468 11.52 24.36 -14.94
C PHE A 468 11.87 25.74 -14.35
N LEU A 469 11.50 26.82 -15.03
CA LEU A 469 11.74 28.19 -14.55
C LEU A 469 10.97 28.51 -13.27
N GLU A 470 9.73 28.01 -13.12
CA GLU A 470 8.95 28.19 -11.89
C GLU A 470 9.59 27.49 -10.71
N GLU A 471 10.03 26.24 -10.89
CA GLU A 471 10.77 25.48 -9.88
C GLU A 471 12.10 26.13 -9.48
N HIS A 472 12.73 26.84 -10.43
CA HIS A 472 14.02 27.53 -10.24
C HIS A 472 13.87 29.04 -10.11
N SER A 473 12.66 29.55 -9.83
CA SER A 473 12.36 30.99 -9.76
C SER A 473 13.20 31.77 -8.75
N ARG A 474 13.75 31.08 -7.74
CA ARG A 474 14.65 31.66 -6.71
C ARG A 474 16.13 31.54 -7.05
N VAL A 475 16.49 30.91 -8.17
CA VAL A 475 17.88 30.66 -8.58
C VAL A 475 18.27 31.67 -9.67
N ARG A 476 19.30 32.47 -9.42
CA ARG A 476 19.85 33.39 -10.42
C ARG A 476 20.60 32.62 -11.50
N TYR A 477 20.53 33.09 -12.74
CA TYR A 477 21.18 32.47 -13.91
C TYR A 477 22.68 32.19 -13.66
N ARG A 478 23.44 33.17 -13.18
CA ARG A 478 24.87 32.98 -12.85
C ARG A 478 25.16 31.83 -11.84
N HIS A 479 24.23 31.52 -10.94
CA HIS A 479 24.42 30.47 -9.93
C HIS A 479 24.14 29.06 -10.51
N ILE A 480 23.28 28.95 -11.53
CA ILE A 480 22.96 27.66 -12.14
C ILE A 480 24.06 27.17 -13.09
N LEU A 481 24.86 28.10 -13.64
CA LEU A 481 25.96 27.80 -14.57
C LEU A 481 27.20 27.18 -13.92
N HIS A 482 27.29 27.11 -12.59
CA HIS A 482 28.49 26.58 -11.91
C HIS A 482 28.75 25.11 -12.31
N PRO A 483 29.83 24.79 -13.06
CA PRO A 483 29.95 23.50 -13.76
C PRO A 483 29.88 22.27 -12.85
N VAL A 484 30.51 22.35 -11.67
CA VAL A 484 30.51 21.25 -10.68
C VAL A 484 29.09 20.99 -10.14
N ASN A 485 28.33 22.04 -9.87
CA ASN A 485 26.98 21.91 -9.31
C ASN A 485 26.00 21.41 -10.39
N LEU A 486 26.19 21.87 -11.63
CA LEU A 486 25.37 21.48 -12.76
C LEU A 486 25.61 20.02 -13.15
N ARG A 487 26.86 19.56 -13.20
CA ARG A 487 27.20 18.13 -13.41
C ARG A 487 26.61 17.24 -12.32
N LYS A 488 26.76 17.62 -11.05
CA LYS A 488 26.12 16.90 -9.92
C LYS A 488 24.60 16.84 -10.07
N SER A 489 23.96 17.95 -10.44
CA SER A 489 22.52 18.04 -10.68
C SER A 489 22.05 17.13 -11.83
N ILE A 490 22.82 17.06 -12.92
CA ILE A 490 22.57 16.15 -14.06
C ILE A 490 22.67 14.69 -13.63
N THR A 491 23.73 14.32 -12.91
CA THR A 491 23.90 12.97 -12.36
C THR A 491 22.74 12.59 -11.45
N ASN A 492 22.26 13.51 -10.61
CA ASN A 492 21.11 13.28 -9.75
C ASN A 492 19.81 13.02 -10.52
N ASP A 493 19.53 13.79 -11.59
CA ASP A 493 18.36 13.52 -12.44
C ASP A 493 18.47 12.16 -13.13
N ARG A 494 19.63 11.79 -13.69
CA ARG A 494 19.85 10.47 -14.32
C ARG A 494 19.55 9.34 -13.34
N ASN A 495 20.06 9.49 -12.13
CA ASN A 495 19.90 8.52 -11.07
C ASN A 495 18.45 8.42 -10.59
N PHE A 496 17.74 9.55 -10.49
CA PHE A 496 16.33 9.58 -10.13
C PHE A 496 15.44 8.97 -11.22
N ILE A 497 15.74 9.24 -12.51
CA ILE A 497 15.07 8.59 -13.64
C ILE A 497 15.28 7.08 -13.60
N ALA A 498 16.52 6.61 -13.37
CA ALA A 498 16.79 5.18 -13.27
C ALA A 498 16.05 4.52 -12.10
N PHE A 499 16.02 5.19 -10.93
CA PHE A 499 15.24 4.77 -9.77
C PHE A 499 13.74 4.68 -10.10
N LEU A 500 13.15 5.73 -10.70
CA LEU A 500 11.75 5.73 -11.08
C LEU A 500 11.43 4.62 -12.09
N LYS A 501 12.30 4.38 -13.07
CA LYS A 501 12.14 3.28 -14.04
C LYS A 501 12.16 1.92 -13.36
N ALA A 502 13.08 1.68 -12.42
CA ALA A 502 13.16 0.44 -11.66
C ALA A 502 11.93 0.25 -10.73
N HIS A 503 11.55 1.29 -9.98
CA HIS A 503 10.36 1.30 -9.14
C HIS A 503 9.12 1.00 -9.98
N ARG A 504 9.00 1.69 -11.13
CA ARG A 504 7.94 1.52 -12.13
C ARG A 504 7.77 0.06 -12.53
N THR A 505 8.86 -0.59 -12.90
CA THR A 505 8.82 -2.00 -13.33
C THR A 505 8.40 -2.92 -12.19
N ARG A 506 9.00 -2.76 -11.00
CA ARG A 506 8.77 -3.65 -9.85
C ARG A 506 7.34 -3.64 -9.36
N ALA A 507 6.71 -2.48 -9.21
CA ALA A 507 5.32 -2.54 -8.78
C ALA A 507 4.33 -2.83 -9.89
N ARG A 508 4.67 -2.56 -11.15
CA ARG A 508 3.87 -3.09 -12.25
C ARG A 508 3.82 -4.63 -12.19
N GLN A 509 4.95 -5.27 -11.86
CA GLN A 509 5.00 -6.72 -11.62
C GLN A 509 4.20 -7.16 -10.38
N GLU A 510 4.22 -6.40 -9.28
CA GLU A 510 3.39 -6.69 -8.10
C GLU A 510 1.90 -6.54 -8.39
N LEU A 511 1.50 -5.52 -9.13
CA LEU A 511 0.11 -5.28 -9.53
C LEU A 511 -0.39 -6.33 -10.55
N ALA A 512 0.52 -6.96 -11.29
CA ALA A 512 0.21 -8.06 -12.21
C ALA A 512 -0.02 -9.40 -11.48
N GLN A 513 0.29 -9.50 -10.18
CA GLN A 513 0.13 -10.75 -9.45
C GLN A 513 -1.32 -11.22 -9.49
N PRO A 514 -1.59 -12.54 -9.67
CA PRO A 514 -2.94 -13.04 -9.88
C PRO A 514 -3.94 -12.57 -8.83
N HIS A 515 -3.55 -12.47 -7.55
CA HIS A 515 -4.41 -12.05 -6.44
C HIS A 515 -4.74 -10.55 -6.42
N HIS A 516 -4.08 -9.73 -7.25
CA HIS A 516 -4.40 -8.32 -7.48
C HIS A 516 -5.24 -8.09 -8.73
N ILE A 517 -5.56 -9.13 -9.48
CA ILE A 517 -6.39 -9.05 -10.68
C ILE A 517 -7.86 -9.27 -10.32
N ASP A 518 -8.74 -8.37 -10.76
CA ASP A 518 -10.17 -8.46 -10.57
C ASP A 518 -10.82 -9.56 -11.42
N PHE A 519 -12.07 -9.92 -11.10
CA PHE A 519 -12.85 -10.86 -11.91
C PHE A 519 -13.74 -10.08 -12.88
N ARG A 520 -13.64 -10.38 -14.17
CA ARG A 520 -14.44 -9.75 -15.22
C ARG A 520 -15.07 -10.77 -16.13
N GLY A 521 -16.19 -10.36 -16.72
CA GLY A 521 -16.80 -11.10 -17.81
C GLY A 521 -15.95 -11.03 -19.06
N GLY A 522 -15.96 -12.12 -19.81
CA GLY A 522 -15.51 -12.19 -21.19
C GLY A 522 -16.12 -13.40 -21.90
N GLY A 523 -15.58 -13.73 -23.07
CA GLY A 523 -16.08 -14.82 -23.92
C GLY A 523 -17.46 -14.51 -24.52
N PRO A 524 -18.14 -15.51 -25.11
CA PRO A 524 -19.43 -15.33 -25.76
C PRO A 524 -20.46 -14.71 -24.79
N PHE A 525 -21.07 -13.62 -25.24
CA PHE A 525 -22.08 -12.86 -24.48
C PHE A 525 -21.60 -12.35 -23.09
N ASN A 526 -20.29 -12.26 -22.86
CA ASN A 526 -19.70 -11.78 -21.61
C ASN A 526 -20.04 -12.63 -20.36
N ARG A 527 -20.27 -13.94 -20.55
CA ARG A 527 -20.78 -14.85 -19.51
C ARG A 527 -19.70 -15.60 -18.73
N ASP A 528 -18.48 -15.68 -19.25
CA ASP A 528 -17.39 -16.34 -18.53
C ASP A 528 -16.72 -15.32 -17.61
N ILE A 529 -16.87 -15.48 -16.29
CA ILE A 529 -16.28 -14.60 -15.29
C ILE A 529 -14.95 -15.19 -14.82
N SER A 530 -13.85 -14.50 -15.07
CA SER A 530 -12.52 -15.00 -14.74
C SER A 530 -11.50 -13.87 -14.64
N ARG A 531 -10.41 -14.10 -13.88
CA ARG A 531 -9.24 -13.21 -13.83
C ARG A 531 -8.51 -13.09 -15.18
N LYS A 532 -8.73 -14.01 -16.12
CA LYS A 532 -8.13 -13.92 -17.47
C LYS A 532 -8.63 -12.71 -18.26
N TYR A 533 -9.81 -12.19 -17.92
CA TYR A 533 -10.38 -10.96 -18.49
C TYR A 533 -10.21 -9.75 -17.56
N GLY A 534 -9.61 -9.98 -16.39
CA GLY A 534 -9.46 -8.98 -15.34
C GLY A 534 -8.35 -7.99 -15.62
N LYS A 535 -8.37 -6.91 -14.86
CA LYS A 535 -7.26 -5.96 -14.71
C LYS A 535 -6.90 -5.81 -13.22
N PRO A 536 -5.77 -5.19 -12.88
CA PRO A 536 -5.51 -4.82 -11.50
C PRO A 536 -6.66 -4.01 -10.90
N TYR A 537 -7.01 -4.26 -9.64
CA TYR A 537 -8.00 -3.45 -8.93
C TYR A 537 -7.63 -1.95 -8.98
N ASP A 538 -8.62 -1.08 -9.14
CA ASP A 538 -8.40 0.38 -9.24
C ASP A 538 -7.90 0.99 -7.93
N THR A 539 -8.21 0.35 -6.80
CA THR A 539 -7.65 0.73 -5.50
C THR A 539 -7.38 -0.51 -4.66
N LEU A 540 -6.11 -0.74 -4.36
CA LEU A 540 -5.60 -1.84 -3.54
C LEU A 540 -5.07 -1.31 -2.21
N PHE A 541 -5.14 -2.13 -1.16
CA PHE A 541 -4.52 -1.82 0.13
C PHE A 541 -2.99 -1.72 0.03
N MET A 542 -2.41 -0.80 0.80
CA MET A 542 -1.00 -0.44 0.71
C MET A 542 -0.04 -1.53 1.19
N ARG A 543 0.95 -1.80 0.34
CA ARG A 543 2.12 -2.63 0.63
C ARG A 543 3.41 -1.83 0.45
N MET A 544 4.48 -2.24 1.12
CA MET A 544 5.84 -1.74 0.95
C MET A 544 6.80 -2.92 0.81
N LEU A 545 7.78 -2.77 -0.06
CA LEU A 545 8.85 -3.76 -0.18
C LEU A 545 9.77 -3.66 1.04
N THR A 546 10.03 -4.77 1.71
CA THR A 546 10.98 -4.85 2.84
C THR A 546 12.14 -5.74 2.49
N TRP A 547 13.28 -5.52 3.16
CA TRP A 547 14.42 -6.40 3.01
C TRP A 547 14.20 -7.69 3.83
N SER A 548 14.40 -8.86 3.20
CA SER A 548 14.37 -10.15 3.90
C SER A 548 15.72 -10.41 4.58
N PRO A 549 15.77 -10.71 5.89
CA PRO A 549 17.01 -11.04 6.57
C PRO A 549 17.69 -12.35 6.10
N SER A 550 17.01 -13.19 5.30
CA SER A 550 17.59 -14.41 4.74
C SER A 550 18.26 -14.10 3.39
N ALA A 551 19.54 -14.45 3.25
CA ALA A 551 20.33 -14.23 2.03
C ALA A 551 19.85 -15.04 0.80
N GLN A 552 18.71 -15.73 0.89
CA GLN A 552 18.20 -16.66 -0.11
C GLN A 552 16.89 -16.22 -0.77
N GLU A 553 16.24 -15.14 -0.31
CA GLU A 553 14.96 -14.69 -0.87
C GLU A 553 15.00 -13.21 -1.27
N GLU A 554 14.40 -12.88 -2.43
CA GLU A 554 14.13 -11.49 -2.80
C GLU A 554 13.27 -10.83 -1.70
N GLY A 555 13.47 -9.52 -1.46
CA GLY A 555 12.69 -8.79 -0.46
C GLY A 555 11.17 -8.98 -0.63
N ALA A 556 10.44 -9.12 0.48
CA ALA A 556 9.02 -9.41 0.49
C ALA A 556 8.16 -8.13 0.54
N TRP A 557 6.94 -8.19 0.01
CA TRP A 557 5.97 -7.11 0.18
C TRP A 557 5.26 -7.26 1.53
N GLU A 558 5.44 -6.29 2.42
CA GLU A 558 4.74 -6.21 3.70
C GLU A 558 3.57 -5.22 3.63
N ILE A 559 2.48 -5.59 4.28
CA ILE A 559 1.29 -4.75 4.42
C ILE A 559 1.49 -3.80 5.61
N TYR A 560 1.21 -2.52 5.40
CA TYR A 560 1.39 -1.52 6.45
C TYR A 560 0.55 -0.26 6.23
N VAL A 561 0.38 0.52 7.30
CA VAL A 561 -0.13 1.89 7.26
C VAL A 561 1.01 2.85 7.57
N PRO A 562 1.37 3.79 6.67
CA PRO A 562 2.47 4.72 6.93
C PRO A 562 2.23 5.59 8.17
N GLY A 563 3.28 5.80 8.97
CA GLY A 563 3.26 6.68 10.13
C GLY A 563 2.93 8.13 9.73
N SER A 564 3.28 8.53 8.51
CA SER A 564 2.87 9.82 7.95
C SER A 564 1.34 9.95 7.73
N THR A 565 0.67 8.86 7.36
CA THR A 565 -0.80 8.79 7.21
C THR A 565 -1.48 8.89 8.57
N LEU A 566 -1.00 8.13 9.57
CA LEU A 566 -1.52 8.17 10.94
C LEU A 566 -1.33 9.56 11.56
N LYS A 567 -0.11 10.10 11.46
CA LYS A 567 0.20 11.46 11.90
C LYS A 567 -0.67 12.51 11.22
N GLY A 568 -0.90 12.39 9.92
CA GLY A 568 -1.79 13.28 9.17
C GLY A 568 -3.23 13.23 9.67
N ALA A 569 -3.74 12.03 9.98
CA ALA A 569 -5.08 11.85 10.54
C ALA A 569 -5.21 12.46 11.95
N PHE A 570 -4.20 12.26 12.81
CA PHE A 570 -4.15 12.86 14.15
C PHE A 570 -4.02 14.38 14.10
N ARG A 571 -3.10 14.92 13.27
CA ARG A 571 -2.94 16.37 13.09
C ARG A 571 -4.24 17.01 12.62
N LYS A 572 -4.92 16.36 11.67
CA LYS A 572 -6.20 16.84 11.18
C LYS A 572 -7.24 16.90 12.29
N ARG A 573 -7.43 15.80 13.03
CA ARG A 573 -8.40 15.77 14.12
C ARG A 573 -8.08 16.83 15.17
N ALA A 574 -6.80 16.97 15.56
CA ALA A 574 -6.35 17.99 16.48
C ALA A 574 -6.68 19.40 15.98
N SER A 575 -6.41 19.69 14.71
CA SER A 575 -6.72 20.99 14.09
C SER A 575 -8.21 21.30 14.19
N GLN A 576 -9.07 20.36 13.81
CA GLN A 576 -10.54 20.54 13.89
C GLN A 576 -11.01 20.79 15.32
N VAL A 577 -10.50 20.05 16.29
CA VAL A 577 -10.86 20.20 17.70
C VAL A 577 -10.41 21.55 18.25
N LEU A 578 -9.13 21.90 18.06
CA LEU A 578 -8.57 23.12 18.62
C LEU A 578 -9.15 24.37 17.96
N GLN A 579 -9.37 24.36 16.63
CA GLN A 579 -10.03 25.48 15.95
C GLN A 579 -11.49 25.63 16.40
N THR A 580 -12.20 24.54 16.72
CA THR A 580 -13.54 24.62 17.32
C THR A 580 -13.54 25.21 18.72
N LEU A 581 -12.59 24.82 19.58
CA LEU A 581 -12.58 25.21 20.99
C LEU A 581 -11.89 26.56 21.25
N TRP A 582 -10.81 26.87 20.52
CA TRP A 582 -9.93 28.02 20.75
C TRP A 582 -9.90 29.00 19.57
N GLY A 583 -10.56 28.68 18.47
CA GLY A 583 -10.48 29.45 17.23
C GLY A 583 -9.14 29.33 16.51
N GLU A 584 -9.02 30.06 15.39
CA GLU A 584 -7.79 30.21 14.63
C GLU A 584 -6.83 31.19 15.33
N SER A 585 -6.20 30.72 16.40
CA SER A 585 -5.32 31.52 17.24
C SER A 585 -3.85 31.10 17.12
N ARG A 586 -2.95 31.99 17.59
CA ARG A 586 -1.53 31.67 17.74
C ARG A 586 -1.31 30.44 18.63
N GLN A 587 -2.07 30.32 19.71
CA GLN A 587 -2.01 29.19 20.63
C GLN A 587 -2.33 27.86 19.92
N THR A 588 -3.39 27.84 19.09
CA THR A 588 -3.77 26.67 18.29
C THR A 588 -2.61 26.20 17.41
N ASN A 589 -1.97 27.13 16.69
CA ASN A 589 -0.84 26.80 15.81
C ASN A 589 0.38 26.33 16.59
N GLU A 590 0.71 26.97 17.72
CA GLU A 590 1.85 26.59 18.56
C GLU A 590 1.70 25.17 19.11
N VAL A 591 0.50 24.77 19.54
CA VAL A 591 0.22 23.40 20.01
C VAL A 591 0.31 22.38 18.88
N LEU A 592 -0.28 22.66 17.71
CA LEU A 592 -0.22 21.77 16.55
C LEU A 592 1.21 21.57 16.06
N ASP A 593 1.99 22.65 15.99
CA ASP A 593 3.37 22.60 15.55
C ASP A 593 4.29 21.97 16.61
N ARG A 594 3.95 22.09 17.91
CA ARG A 594 4.65 21.35 18.96
C ARG A 594 4.39 19.85 18.85
N LEU A 595 3.14 19.38 18.71
CA LEU A 595 2.81 17.95 18.58
C LEU A 595 3.39 17.33 17.32
N PHE A 596 3.06 17.94 16.18
CA PHE A 596 3.23 17.32 14.87
C PHE A 596 4.38 17.94 14.06
N GLY A 597 5.01 19.00 14.55
CA GLY A 597 6.08 19.69 13.84
C GLY A 597 5.57 20.66 12.78
N ALA A 598 6.50 21.40 12.20
CA ALA A 598 6.29 22.33 11.09
C ALA A 598 7.45 22.19 10.10
N GLN A 599 7.43 22.94 8.99
CA GLN A 599 8.58 22.96 8.10
C GLN A 599 9.85 23.38 8.86
N GLY A 600 10.89 22.54 8.82
CA GLY A 600 12.14 22.78 9.55
C GLY A 600 12.08 22.49 11.06
N ARG A 601 10.92 22.11 11.63
CA ARG A 601 10.75 21.82 13.05
C ARG A 601 10.18 20.42 13.27
N ARG A 602 10.92 19.57 14.01
CA ARG A 602 10.46 18.24 14.40
C ARG A 602 9.30 18.34 15.40
N GLY A 603 8.26 17.52 15.21
CA GLY A 603 7.19 17.37 16.18
C GLY A 603 7.62 16.59 17.42
N LEU A 604 6.93 16.82 18.53
CA LEU A 604 7.15 16.14 19.81
C LEU A 604 6.83 14.64 19.73
N VAL A 605 5.77 14.25 19.01
CA VAL A 605 5.30 12.85 18.92
C VAL A 605 5.84 12.18 17.66
N PHE A 606 6.48 11.03 17.83
CA PHE A 606 7.00 10.23 16.72
C PHE A 606 6.05 9.07 16.46
N PHE A 607 5.42 9.08 15.29
CA PHE A 607 4.55 8.01 14.84
C PHE A 607 5.40 6.95 14.14
N SER A 608 5.35 5.70 14.59
CA SER A 608 5.82 4.58 13.77
C SER A 608 4.85 4.33 12.62
N ASP A 609 5.31 3.58 11.61
CA ASP A 609 4.38 2.87 10.74
C ASP A 609 3.59 1.83 11.55
N ALA A 610 2.39 1.47 11.08
CA ALA A 610 1.63 0.36 11.63
C ALA A 610 1.76 -0.87 10.73
N TYR A 611 2.42 -1.91 11.23
CA TYR A 611 2.63 -3.16 10.49
C TYR A 611 1.59 -4.20 10.88
N LEU A 612 1.23 -5.07 9.93
CA LEU A 612 0.39 -6.23 10.19
C LEU A 612 1.11 -7.18 11.17
N THR A 613 0.41 -7.67 12.20
CA THR A 613 1.01 -8.49 13.26
C THR A 613 1.22 -9.95 12.86
N ASP A 614 0.36 -10.51 12.01
CA ASP A 614 0.47 -11.88 11.46
C ASP A 614 0.29 -11.86 9.92
N PRO A 615 1.36 -12.01 9.13
CA PRO A 615 1.33 -11.87 7.69
C PRO A 615 1.10 -13.18 6.90
N HIS A 616 0.89 -14.33 7.54
CA HIS A 616 1.12 -15.64 6.89
C HIS A 616 0.06 -16.15 5.89
N ALA A 617 -1.03 -15.42 5.61
CA ALA A 617 -2.01 -15.83 4.59
C ALA A 617 -2.78 -14.65 3.97
N PRO A 618 -2.13 -13.70 3.30
CA PRO A 618 -2.76 -12.46 2.87
C PRO A 618 -3.96 -12.70 1.97
N GLU A 619 -3.92 -13.65 1.03
CA GLU A 619 -5.01 -13.97 0.10
C GLU A 619 -6.33 -14.40 0.77
N ARG A 620 -6.30 -14.88 2.02
CA ARG A 620 -7.50 -15.34 2.73
C ARG A 620 -8.33 -14.21 3.36
N VAL A 621 -7.86 -12.97 3.26
CA VAL A 621 -8.31 -11.89 4.16
C VAL A 621 -8.71 -10.59 3.47
N TRP A 622 -8.65 -10.55 2.13
CA TRP A 622 -9.01 -9.36 1.36
C TRP A 622 -10.41 -9.49 0.79
N CYS A 623 -11.23 -8.47 1.05
CA CYS A 623 -12.55 -8.37 0.46
C CYS A 623 -12.50 -7.52 -0.81
N SER A 624 -13.36 -7.85 -1.78
CA SER A 624 -13.58 -7.01 -2.95
C SER A 624 -14.95 -6.34 -2.91
N MET A 625 -15.04 -5.17 -3.55
CA MET A 625 -16.32 -4.47 -3.74
C MET A 625 -16.31 -3.72 -5.06
N ASP A 626 -17.43 -3.79 -5.77
CA ASP A 626 -17.68 -3.05 -7.00
C ASP A 626 -18.29 -1.68 -6.64
N GLY A 627 -17.71 -0.60 -7.16
CA GLY A 627 -18.27 0.74 -7.15
C GLY A 627 -18.85 1.09 -8.51
N VAL A 628 -20.18 1.05 -8.65
CA VAL A 628 -20.87 1.39 -9.91
C VAL A 628 -21.53 2.77 -9.79
N ARG A 629 -21.19 3.69 -10.72
CA ARG A 629 -21.90 4.95 -10.84
C ARG A 629 -23.17 4.74 -11.68
N MET A 630 -24.30 5.22 -11.18
CA MET A 630 -25.58 5.15 -11.86
C MET A 630 -25.94 6.53 -12.45
N ASP A 631 -26.51 6.52 -13.64
CA ASP A 631 -27.15 7.70 -14.23
C ASP A 631 -28.50 7.95 -13.53
N PRO A 632 -28.73 9.13 -12.93
CA PRO A 632 -29.96 9.45 -12.21
C PRO A 632 -31.21 9.51 -13.11
N GLN A 633 -31.07 9.78 -14.42
CA GLN A 633 -32.19 9.87 -15.36
C GLN A 633 -32.67 8.50 -15.81
N THR A 634 -31.72 7.61 -16.13
CA THR A 634 -32.03 6.28 -16.68
C THR A 634 -32.02 5.19 -15.62
N ALA A 635 -31.41 5.44 -14.45
CA ALA A 635 -31.06 4.44 -13.44
C ALA A 635 -30.27 3.26 -14.00
N ARG A 636 -29.44 3.49 -15.02
CA ARG A 636 -28.50 2.53 -15.60
C ARG A 636 -27.07 2.81 -15.15
N PRO A 637 -26.18 1.79 -15.12
CA PRO A 637 -24.76 2.02 -14.93
C PRO A 637 -24.21 2.95 -16.02
N ILE A 638 -23.35 3.90 -15.63
CA ILE A 638 -22.57 4.70 -16.58
C ILE A 638 -21.38 3.85 -17.03
N GLU A 639 -21.22 3.66 -18.34
CA GLU A 639 -20.10 2.91 -18.92
C GLU A 639 -18.76 3.55 -18.52
N ALA A 640 -17.72 2.72 -18.35
CA ALA A 640 -16.38 3.11 -17.87
C ALA A 640 -16.30 3.74 -16.46
N ALA A 641 -17.42 3.97 -15.76
CA ALA A 641 -17.44 4.56 -14.42
C ALA A 641 -17.44 3.52 -13.27
N LYS A 642 -17.19 2.24 -13.59
CA LYS A 642 -16.99 1.18 -12.59
C LYS A 642 -15.62 1.34 -11.93
N ARG A 643 -15.56 1.22 -10.61
CA ARG A 643 -14.33 1.15 -9.82
C ARG A 643 -14.28 -0.13 -9.01
N ASP A 644 -13.16 -0.81 -9.04
CA ASP A 644 -12.95 -2.07 -8.32
C ASP A 644 -12.02 -1.87 -7.13
N TYR A 645 -12.47 -2.27 -5.94
CA TYR A 645 -11.76 -2.08 -4.68
C TYR A 645 -11.32 -3.43 -4.11
N LEU A 646 -10.08 -3.52 -3.64
CA LEU A 646 -9.58 -4.60 -2.79
C LEU A 646 -9.13 -3.99 -1.46
N PHE A 647 -9.71 -4.44 -0.35
CA PHE A 647 -9.54 -3.80 0.95
C PHE A 647 -9.42 -4.80 2.11
N ALA A 648 -8.80 -4.35 3.19
CA ALA A 648 -8.63 -5.13 4.42
C ALA A 648 -9.97 -5.22 5.17
N TYR A 649 -10.36 -6.43 5.55
CA TYR A 649 -11.50 -6.67 6.41
C TYR A 649 -11.30 -7.87 7.35
N GLY A 650 -11.73 -7.74 8.59
CA GLY A 650 -11.69 -8.78 9.62
C GLY A 650 -10.75 -8.45 10.79
N ASP A 651 -10.94 -9.16 11.90
CA ASP A 651 -10.22 -9.00 13.16
C ASP A 651 -8.80 -9.58 13.10
N GLN A 652 -8.60 -10.59 12.26
CA GLN A 652 -7.32 -11.23 11.96
C GLN A 652 -6.31 -10.28 11.30
N LEU A 653 -6.76 -9.16 10.71
CA LEU A 653 -5.88 -8.12 10.17
C LEU A 653 -5.59 -7.04 11.21
N ALA A 654 -4.80 -7.40 12.22
CA ALA A 654 -4.39 -6.50 13.29
C ALA A 654 -3.11 -5.73 12.95
N PHE A 655 -3.12 -4.42 13.16
CA PHE A 655 -2.02 -3.50 12.91
C PHE A 655 -1.51 -2.93 14.23
N GLN A 656 -0.21 -2.95 14.44
CA GLN A 656 0.43 -2.40 15.64
C GLN A 656 1.24 -1.15 15.31
N LEU A 657 1.06 -0.08 16.09
CA LEU A 657 1.82 1.17 15.98
C LEU A 657 2.35 1.64 17.35
N ASN A 658 3.44 2.39 17.32
CA ASN A 658 4.05 3.01 18.49
C ASN A 658 4.07 4.53 18.35
N LEU A 659 3.77 5.22 19.45
CA LEU A 659 3.99 6.65 19.62
C LEU A 659 5.13 6.84 20.63
N ASP A 660 6.27 7.36 20.16
CA ASP A 660 7.42 7.67 21.01
C ASP A 660 7.51 9.19 21.26
N ILE A 661 7.74 9.59 22.51
CA ILE A 661 7.93 10.98 22.94
C ILE A 661 9.15 11.06 23.84
N GLN A 662 10.02 12.04 23.59
CA GLN A 662 11.26 12.24 24.34
C GLN A 662 11.22 13.56 25.11
N ASP A 663 11.77 13.53 26.33
CA ASP A 663 12.11 14.70 27.15
C ASP A 663 10.91 15.62 27.39
N ILE A 664 9.82 15.02 27.86
CA ILE A 664 8.60 15.72 28.25
C ILE A 664 8.91 16.65 29.43
N SER A 665 8.45 17.89 29.34
CA SER A 665 8.54 18.89 30.40
C SER A 665 7.16 19.27 30.94
N GLU A 666 7.10 20.01 32.04
CA GLU A 666 5.82 20.54 32.54
C GLU A 666 5.15 21.50 31.55
N GLY A 667 5.93 22.20 30.72
CA GLY A 667 5.41 23.06 29.66
C GLY A 667 4.68 22.30 28.55
N ASP A 668 4.89 20.98 28.45
CA ASP A 668 4.24 20.14 27.45
C ASP A 668 2.90 19.55 27.94
N LEU A 669 2.48 19.78 29.19
CA LEU A 669 1.27 19.17 29.76
C LEU A 669 -0.01 19.52 28.97
N GLN A 670 -0.18 20.78 28.57
CA GLN A 670 -1.32 21.19 27.73
C GLN A 670 -1.33 20.45 26.38
N VAL A 671 -0.14 20.28 25.80
CA VAL A 671 0.05 19.64 24.50
C VAL A 671 -0.26 18.14 24.60
N LEU A 672 0.14 17.50 25.71
CA LEU A 672 -0.14 16.09 25.98
C LEU A 672 -1.60 15.83 26.37
N ALA A 673 -2.30 16.79 26.97
CA ALA A 673 -3.73 16.71 27.18
C ALA A 673 -4.49 16.60 25.84
N VAL A 674 -4.06 17.37 24.81
CA VAL A 674 -4.61 17.23 23.45
C VAL A 674 -4.34 15.83 22.90
N LEU A 675 -3.13 15.30 23.06
CA LEU A 675 -2.81 13.93 22.64
C LEU A 675 -3.70 12.89 23.34
N ALA A 676 -3.94 13.01 24.64
CA ALA A 676 -4.83 12.12 25.39
C ALA A 676 -6.26 12.11 24.83
N HIS A 677 -6.82 13.28 24.50
CA HIS A 677 -8.12 13.38 23.83
C HIS A 677 -8.10 12.74 22.43
N LEU A 678 -7.03 12.89 21.65
CA LEU A 678 -6.89 12.22 20.36
C LEU A 678 -6.80 10.70 20.48
N LEU A 679 -6.14 10.18 21.52
CA LEU A 679 -6.10 8.75 21.81
C LEU A 679 -7.48 8.21 22.18
N ASN A 680 -8.28 8.99 22.92
CA ASN A 680 -9.68 8.64 23.20
C ASN A 680 -10.53 8.66 21.93
N ASP A 681 -10.36 9.67 21.07
CA ASP A 681 -11.03 9.75 19.78
C ASP A 681 -10.67 8.57 18.87
N PHE A 682 -9.41 8.11 18.87
CA PHE A 682 -8.99 6.96 18.08
C PHE A 682 -9.55 5.64 18.63
N GLN A 683 -9.62 5.49 19.96
CA GLN A 683 -10.31 4.37 20.60
C GLN A 683 -11.81 4.35 20.32
N ALA A 684 -12.45 5.53 20.22
CA ALA A 684 -13.86 5.66 19.88
C ALA A 684 -14.15 5.47 18.37
N GLY A 685 -13.10 5.41 17.54
CA GLY A 685 -13.21 5.31 16.09
C GLY A 685 -13.64 6.60 15.40
N ASP A 686 -13.25 7.75 15.96
CA ASP A 686 -13.55 9.08 15.42
C ASP A 686 -12.36 9.69 14.63
N ILE A 687 -11.23 8.98 14.52
CA ILE A 687 -10.08 9.36 13.67
C ILE A 687 -9.99 8.41 12.46
N PRO A 688 -10.54 8.79 11.29
CA PRO A 688 -10.51 7.93 10.11
C PRO A 688 -9.16 7.96 9.38
N ILE A 689 -8.66 6.79 9.02
CA ILE A 689 -7.39 6.58 8.30
C ILE A 689 -7.62 6.25 6.82
N GLY A 690 -6.63 6.49 5.94
CA GLY A 690 -6.71 6.09 4.53
C GLY A 690 -7.68 6.93 3.66
N GLY A 691 -8.17 6.32 2.57
CA GLY A 691 -9.06 6.91 1.57
C GLY A 691 -10.52 6.46 1.72
N GLU A 692 -11.41 6.98 0.87
CA GLU A 692 -12.84 6.58 0.79
C GLU A 692 -13.61 6.65 2.12
N LYS A 693 -13.20 7.56 3.03
CA LYS A 693 -13.78 7.73 4.38
C LYS A 693 -15.29 7.97 4.39
N THR A 694 -15.81 8.69 3.40
CA THR A 694 -17.27 8.94 3.27
C THR A 694 -18.07 7.69 2.87
N SER A 695 -17.38 6.64 2.43
CA SER A 695 -17.91 5.33 2.06
C SER A 695 -17.59 4.28 3.14
N GLY A 696 -17.39 4.70 4.39
CA GLY A 696 -17.27 3.78 5.54
C GLY A 696 -15.88 3.19 5.77
N PHE A 697 -14.92 3.48 4.90
CA PHE A 697 -13.56 2.97 5.05
C PHE A 697 -12.77 3.74 6.11
N GLY A 698 -11.91 3.03 6.83
CA GLY A 698 -10.88 3.59 7.71
C GLY A 698 -11.37 4.12 9.05
N TRP A 699 -12.64 3.95 9.39
CA TRP A 699 -13.21 4.29 10.71
C TRP A 699 -12.93 3.17 11.73
N VAL A 700 -11.65 2.91 11.97
CA VAL A 700 -11.17 1.84 12.87
C VAL A 700 -11.18 2.30 14.32
N LYS A 701 -11.32 1.36 15.24
CA LYS A 701 -11.12 1.57 16.68
C LYS A 701 -9.75 1.03 17.07
N ALA A 702 -8.97 1.84 17.78
CA ALA A 702 -7.71 1.40 18.34
C ALA A 702 -7.85 1.02 19.82
N HIS A 703 -6.92 0.22 20.30
CA HIS A 703 -6.76 -0.16 21.70
C HIS A 703 -5.34 0.16 22.14
N VAL A 704 -5.18 0.72 23.34
CA VAL A 704 -3.85 0.84 23.95
C VAL A 704 -3.47 -0.54 24.47
N THR A 705 -2.44 -1.13 23.87
CA THR A 705 -1.96 -2.46 24.28
C THR A 705 -0.83 -2.37 25.29
N GLY A 706 -0.07 -1.27 25.29
CA GLY A 706 1.00 -1.08 26.26
C GLY A 706 1.44 0.38 26.41
N LEU A 707 2.07 0.68 27.53
CA LEU A 707 2.69 1.96 27.86
C LEU A 707 4.01 1.70 28.58
N SER A 708 5.08 2.34 28.12
CA SER A 708 6.39 2.32 28.76
C SER A 708 6.87 3.73 29.04
N TRP A 709 7.22 4.00 30.30
CA TRP A 709 7.75 5.28 30.75
C TRP A 709 9.13 5.07 31.37
N LEU A 710 10.09 5.88 30.92
CA LEU A 710 11.45 5.94 31.46
C LEU A 710 11.70 7.35 31.96
N SER A 711 12.21 7.51 33.17
CA SER A 711 12.59 8.81 33.74
C SER A 711 13.88 8.72 34.53
N ALA A 712 14.62 9.83 34.60
CA ALA A 712 15.81 9.95 35.44
C ALA A 712 15.50 9.82 36.93
N THR A 713 14.32 10.26 37.35
CA THR A 713 13.94 10.36 38.77
C THR A 713 12.58 9.72 39.00
N PRO A 714 12.33 9.15 40.20
CA PRO A 714 11.02 8.62 40.52
C PRO A 714 9.97 9.74 40.67
N ASP A 715 10.42 10.90 41.13
CA ASP A 715 9.63 12.13 41.22
C ASP A 715 9.84 12.98 39.97
N GLY A 716 8.78 13.48 39.36
CA GLY A 716 8.88 14.34 38.18
C GLY A 716 7.58 14.46 37.41
N VAL A 717 7.68 14.92 36.15
CA VAL A 717 6.52 15.12 35.27
C VAL A 717 5.71 13.83 35.07
N GLY A 718 6.35 12.66 35.19
CA GLY A 718 5.68 11.35 35.12
C GLY A 718 4.54 11.19 36.13
N SER A 719 4.71 11.70 37.36
CA SER A 719 3.65 11.66 38.38
C SER A 719 2.43 12.49 38.00
N LYS A 720 2.66 13.64 37.34
CA LYS A 720 1.61 14.49 36.76
C LYS A 720 1.01 13.90 35.48
N LEU A 721 1.71 13.00 34.79
CA LEU A 721 1.27 12.42 33.50
C LEU A 721 0.61 11.04 33.61
N LEU A 722 0.95 10.27 34.64
CA LEU A 722 0.53 8.87 34.76
C LEU A 722 -0.06 8.57 36.15
N GLY A 723 -0.19 9.59 37.00
CA GLY A 723 -0.57 9.46 38.40
C GLY A 723 0.58 8.92 39.26
N LYS A 724 0.28 8.60 40.52
CA LYS A 724 1.24 7.94 41.41
C LYS A 724 1.41 6.49 40.99
N GLN A 725 2.56 6.17 40.41
CA GLN A 725 2.93 4.83 39.93
C GLN A 725 4.19 4.36 40.66
N THR A 726 4.36 3.05 40.82
CA THR A 726 5.59 2.47 41.36
C THR A 726 6.57 2.25 40.21
N LEU A 727 7.79 2.78 40.34
CA LEU A 727 8.84 2.69 39.33
C LEU A 727 9.92 1.70 39.76
N THR A 728 10.47 0.94 38.82
CA THR A 728 11.60 0.03 39.04
C THR A 728 12.88 0.57 38.42
N ARG A 729 14.03 0.36 39.08
CA ARG A 729 15.32 0.78 38.52
C ARG A 729 15.77 -0.20 37.44
N ASP A 730 16.08 0.31 36.26
CA ASP A 730 16.62 -0.42 35.10
C ASP A 730 17.81 0.36 34.51
N GLY A 731 19.02 0.04 34.98
CA GLY A 731 20.23 0.77 34.61
C GLY A 731 20.19 2.24 35.06
N ILE A 732 20.28 3.16 34.09
CA ILE A 732 20.17 4.62 34.30
C ILE A 732 18.73 5.11 34.45
N TRP A 733 17.72 4.26 34.19
CA TRP A 733 16.31 4.66 34.16
C TRP A 733 15.54 4.19 35.39
N GLN A 734 14.56 4.99 35.79
CA GLN A 734 13.38 4.56 36.52
C GLN A 734 12.30 4.21 35.50
N ARG A 735 11.80 2.98 35.54
CA ARG A 735 10.94 2.38 34.52
C ARG A 735 9.55 2.07 35.07
N LEU A 736 8.55 2.36 34.24
CA LEU A 736 7.19 1.85 34.34
C LEU A 736 6.85 1.08 33.07
N ALA A 737 6.19 -0.06 33.20
CA ALA A 737 5.52 -0.74 32.11
C ALA A 737 4.09 -1.06 32.53
N LEU A 738 3.12 -0.68 31.72
CA LEU A 738 1.69 -0.96 31.92
C LEU A 738 1.14 -1.60 30.65
N ASP A 739 0.20 -2.52 30.80
CA ASP A 739 -0.42 -3.24 29.67
C ASP A 739 -1.94 -3.04 29.65
N GLY A 740 -2.51 -3.09 28.44
CA GLY A 740 -3.96 -3.10 28.19
C GLY A 740 -4.75 -1.99 28.90
N GLU A 741 -5.74 -2.40 29.71
CA GLU A 741 -6.64 -1.47 30.40
C GLU A 741 -5.93 -0.58 31.43
N THR A 742 -4.88 -1.08 32.09
CA THR A 742 -4.11 -0.29 33.07
C THR A 742 -3.38 0.87 32.40
N ALA A 743 -2.79 0.62 31.22
CA ALA A 743 -2.20 1.65 30.39
C ALA A 743 -3.25 2.68 29.92
N THR A 744 -4.43 2.20 29.51
CA THR A 744 -5.55 3.06 29.11
C THR A 744 -6.02 3.96 30.25
N ALA A 745 -6.17 3.41 31.45
CA ALA A 745 -6.61 4.16 32.63
C ALA A 745 -5.60 5.23 33.04
N ALA A 746 -4.29 4.92 33.01
CA ALA A 746 -3.22 5.87 33.29
C ALA A 746 -3.26 7.09 32.36
N LEU A 747 -3.53 6.86 31.07
CA LEU A 747 -3.67 7.94 30.07
C LEU A 747 -4.98 8.75 30.24
N ARG A 748 -6.09 8.09 30.61
CA ARG A 748 -7.40 8.76 30.81
C ARG A 748 -7.44 9.67 32.04
N GLY A 749 -6.74 9.29 33.12
CA GLY A 749 -6.65 10.08 34.35
C GLY A 749 -6.09 11.50 34.14
N GLN A 750 -5.51 11.78 32.96
CA GLN A 750 -4.91 13.05 32.58
C GLN A 750 -5.61 13.79 31.44
N ALA A 751 -6.82 13.38 31.03
CA ALA A 751 -7.61 14.19 30.10
C ALA A 751 -8.04 15.50 30.80
N GLN A 752 -7.09 16.43 30.96
CA GLN A 752 -7.34 17.76 31.45
C GLN A 752 -8.34 18.44 30.52
N GLN A 753 -9.16 19.31 31.09
CA GLN A 753 -10.11 20.08 30.32
C GLN A 753 -9.34 20.92 29.30
N LEU A 754 -9.67 20.76 28.01
CA LEU A 754 -9.20 21.71 27.01
C LEU A 754 -10.01 22.99 27.22
N SER A 755 -9.58 23.83 28.17
CA SER A 755 -10.25 25.08 28.51
C SER A 755 -10.18 26.03 27.30
N GLY A 756 -11.27 26.14 26.55
CA GLY A 756 -11.58 27.38 25.85
C GLY A 756 -12.04 28.39 26.89
N ALA A 757 -11.62 29.66 26.78
CA ALA A 757 -12.16 30.72 27.60
C ALA A 757 -13.69 30.61 27.59
N ALA A 758 -14.27 30.37 28.76
CA ALA A 758 -15.71 30.20 28.99
C ALA A 758 -16.51 31.50 28.74
N THR A 759 -16.03 32.37 27.87
CA THR A 759 -16.71 33.58 27.41
C THR A 759 -17.47 33.26 26.13
N GLN A 760 -18.79 33.16 26.31
CA GLN A 760 -19.85 33.02 25.29
C GLN A 760 -20.16 31.59 24.84
N ALA A 761 -20.76 30.86 25.79
CA ALA A 761 -21.57 29.67 25.54
C ALA A 761 -22.77 29.97 24.62
N GLN A 762 -22.53 30.00 23.31
CA GLN A 762 -23.42 29.40 22.30
C GLN A 762 -22.48 28.77 21.28
N GLY A 763 -22.38 27.43 21.27
CA GLY A 763 -21.59 26.71 20.28
C GLY A 763 -21.88 27.27 18.88
N VAL A 764 -20.84 27.45 18.05
CA VAL A 764 -20.93 28.13 16.76
C VAL A 764 -22.12 27.55 15.97
N LYS A 765 -23.26 28.26 15.99
CA LYS A 765 -24.54 27.76 15.45
C LYS A 765 -24.49 27.55 13.95
N SER A 766 -23.54 28.19 13.28
CA SER A 766 -23.36 28.15 11.83
C SER A 766 -22.14 27.31 11.45
N PRO A 767 -22.21 26.53 10.37
CA PRO A 767 -21.04 25.87 9.82
C PRO A 767 -19.92 26.85 9.44
N PRO A 768 -18.64 26.49 9.60
CA PRO A 768 -17.54 27.32 9.10
C PRO A 768 -17.57 27.36 7.57
N ARG A 769 -17.25 28.51 6.99
CA ARG A 769 -17.20 28.70 5.53
C ARG A 769 -15.79 29.06 5.07
N ALA A 770 -15.36 28.45 3.97
CA ALA A 770 -14.11 28.79 3.31
C ALA A 770 -14.23 30.12 2.55
N ARG A 771 -13.10 30.66 2.07
CA ARG A 771 -13.10 31.90 1.26
C ARG A 771 -13.99 31.82 0.02
N GLY A 772 -14.08 30.65 -0.61
CA GLY A 772 -14.95 30.38 -1.76
C GLY A 772 -16.42 30.10 -1.39
N GLY A 773 -16.84 30.39 -0.16
CA GLY A 773 -18.25 30.31 0.26
C GLY A 773 -18.77 28.92 0.65
N PHE A 774 -18.11 27.84 0.23
CA PHE A 774 -18.49 26.46 0.62
C PHE A 774 -18.25 26.17 2.11
N ILE A 775 -18.97 25.18 2.65
CA ILE A 775 -18.82 24.77 4.05
C ILE A 775 -17.49 24.04 4.23
N SER A 776 -16.67 24.57 5.13
CA SER A 776 -15.33 24.09 5.40
C SER A 776 -15.32 22.87 6.33
N HIS A 777 -14.31 22.01 6.15
CA HIS A 777 -13.97 20.92 7.07
C HIS A 777 -12.96 21.31 8.15
N ARG A 778 -12.46 22.56 8.15
CA ARG A 778 -11.33 22.98 9.01
C ARG A 778 -11.63 22.89 10.51
N ALA A 779 -12.87 23.13 10.90
CA ALA A 779 -13.38 23.08 12.27
C ALA A 779 -14.79 22.50 12.31
N PHE A 780 -15.29 22.15 13.50
CA PHE A 780 -16.68 21.80 13.73
C PHE A 780 -17.54 23.03 14.08
N GLY A 781 -18.71 23.12 13.46
CA GLY A 781 -19.79 24.08 13.72
C GLY A 781 -21.14 23.52 13.27
N GLY A 782 -22.21 24.30 13.36
CA GLY A 782 -23.56 23.83 12.97
C GLY A 782 -23.96 22.53 13.68
N PHE A 783 -24.58 21.60 12.94
CA PHE A 783 -24.96 20.29 13.48
C PHE A 783 -23.94 19.20 13.10
N CYS A 784 -23.41 18.53 14.12
CA CYS A 784 -22.52 17.38 13.99
C CYS A 784 -23.08 16.21 14.81
N GLY A 785 -22.98 14.98 14.31
CA GLY A 785 -23.57 13.85 14.98
C GLY A 785 -23.42 12.51 14.26
N ILE A 786 -24.18 11.54 14.75
CA ILE A 786 -24.34 10.22 14.17
C ILE A 786 -25.83 9.84 14.15
N LEU A 787 -26.29 9.31 13.02
CA LEU A 787 -27.55 8.58 12.94
C LEU A 787 -27.23 7.09 13.00
N ALA A 788 -27.73 6.38 14.00
CA ALA A 788 -27.80 4.92 14.00
C ALA A 788 -29.08 4.52 13.27
N VAL A 789 -28.98 3.66 12.26
CA VAL A 789 -30.09 3.33 11.36
C VAL A 789 -30.25 1.82 11.25
N GLU A 790 -31.46 1.34 11.41
CA GLU A 790 -31.86 -0.03 11.08
C GLU A 790 -32.53 -0.05 9.70
N ALA A 791 -32.10 -0.98 8.86
CA ALA A 791 -32.72 -1.29 7.58
C ALA A 791 -33.48 -2.63 7.70
N GLU A 792 -34.78 -2.58 7.46
CA GLU A 792 -35.68 -3.74 7.41
C GLU A 792 -36.00 -4.06 5.95
N VAL A 793 -35.74 -5.31 5.52
CA VAL A 793 -36.07 -5.77 4.16
C VAL A 793 -37.57 -6.03 4.05
N LEU A 794 -38.24 -5.42 3.07
CA LEU A 794 -39.68 -5.60 2.82
C LEU A 794 -39.97 -6.54 1.66
N THR A 795 -39.13 -6.53 0.63
CA THR A 795 -39.18 -7.50 -0.47
C THR A 795 -37.79 -8.07 -0.71
N PRO A 796 -37.65 -9.27 -1.31
CA PRO A 796 -36.34 -9.89 -1.50
C PRO A 796 -35.31 -8.93 -2.06
N LEU A 797 -34.16 -8.85 -1.42
CA LEU A 797 -33.12 -7.86 -1.68
C LEU A 797 -31.88 -8.57 -2.19
N HIS A 798 -31.42 -8.18 -3.39
CA HIS A 798 -30.17 -8.67 -3.95
C HIS A 798 -29.28 -7.49 -4.34
N VAL A 799 -28.19 -7.33 -3.58
CA VAL A 799 -27.00 -6.60 -4.04
C VAL A 799 -25.99 -7.67 -4.41
N ARG A 800 -25.50 -7.66 -5.65
CA ARG A 800 -24.62 -8.71 -6.18
C ARG A 800 -23.31 -8.75 -5.39
N GLU A 801 -22.84 -9.94 -5.03
CA GLU A 801 -21.46 -10.14 -4.55
C GLU A 801 -20.42 -9.71 -5.60
N SER A 802 -19.23 -9.35 -5.12
CA SER A 802 -18.09 -8.95 -5.97
C SER A 802 -17.14 -10.12 -6.19
N GLY A 803 -16.43 -10.09 -7.32
CA GLY A 803 -15.48 -11.15 -7.68
C GLY A 803 -16.11 -12.29 -8.47
N GLU A 804 -15.66 -13.51 -8.19
CA GLU A 804 -16.12 -14.74 -8.85
C GLU A 804 -17.56 -15.09 -8.46
N PRO A 805 -18.41 -15.60 -9.37
CA PRO A 805 -19.73 -16.12 -9.00
C PRO A 805 -19.58 -17.25 -7.99
N SER A 806 -20.41 -17.26 -6.94
CA SER A 806 -20.42 -18.39 -5.99
C SER A 806 -20.82 -19.72 -6.64
N PHE A 807 -21.59 -19.68 -7.73
CA PHE A 807 -22.08 -20.87 -8.42
C PHE A 807 -22.03 -20.71 -9.93
N ARG A 808 -21.79 -21.81 -10.66
CA ARG A 808 -21.70 -21.84 -12.12
C ARG A 808 -22.31 -23.13 -12.66
N ALA A 809 -22.99 -23.03 -13.80
CA ALA A 809 -23.46 -24.17 -14.59
C ALA A 809 -23.19 -23.92 -16.08
N ILE A 810 -23.13 -25.00 -16.87
CA ILE A 810 -23.00 -24.94 -18.33
C ILE A 810 -24.28 -25.55 -18.91
N LEU A 811 -25.00 -24.78 -19.72
CA LEU A 811 -26.19 -25.23 -20.45
C LEU A 811 -25.92 -25.12 -21.97
N ASP A 812 -26.78 -25.71 -22.80
CA ASP A 812 -26.70 -25.59 -24.27
C ASP A 812 -26.68 -24.13 -24.75
N GLY A 813 -27.29 -23.22 -23.99
CA GLY A 813 -27.30 -21.78 -24.24
C GLY A 813 -26.06 -21.02 -23.74
N GLY A 814 -25.08 -21.68 -23.13
CA GLY A 814 -23.84 -21.10 -22.60
C GLY A 814 -23.73 -21.15 -21.07
N ILE A 815 -22.69 -20.50 -20.53
CA ILE A 815 -22.39 -20.45 -19.10
C ILE A 815 -23.46 -19.64 -18.36
N VAL A 816 -23.94 -20.17 -17.24
CA VAL A 816 -24.87 -19.49 -16.32
C VAL A 816 -24.23 -19.32 -14.96
N ASN A 817 -24.24 -18.09 -14.46
CA ASN A 817 -23.66 -17.73 -13.17
C ASN A 817 -24.76 -17.52 -12.13
N GLY A 818 -24.63 -18.18 -10.99
CA GLY A 818 -25.45 -17.97 -9.80
C GLY A 818 -24.74 -17.01 -8.85
N TRP A 819 -25.32 -15.83 -8.67
CA TRP A 819 -24.75 -14.79 -7.82
C TRP A 819 -25.38 -14.80 -6.43
N ASP A 820 -24.55 -14.79 -5.41
CA ASP A 820 -25.00 -14.59 -4.05
C ASP A 820 -25.23 -13.10 -3.71
N ALA A 821 -25.92 -12.84 -2.61
CA ALA A 821 -26.00 -11.52 -2.01
C ALA A 821 -24.61 -11.09 -1.52
N PHE A 822 -24.34 -9.78 -1.54
CA PHE A 822 -23.07 -9.21 -1.12
C PHE A 822 -22.74 -9.60 0.32
N ALA A 823 -21.54 -10.14 0.49
CA ALA A 823 -20.96 -10.46 1.77
C ALA A 823 -19.54 -9.88 1.85
N MET A 824 -19.11 -9.59 3.08
CA MET A 824 -17.74 -9.20 3.37
C MET A 824 -16.85 -10.46 3.31
N ALA A 825 -16.47 -10.86 2.10
CA ALA A 825 -15.75 -12.10 1.84
C ALA A 825 -14.71 -11.96 0.70
N PRO A 826 -13.76 -12.91 0.59
CA PRO A 826 -12.81 -12.96 -0.51
C PRO A 826 -13.43 -12.93 -1.91
N ALA A 827 -12.70 -12.33 -2.85
CA ALA A 827 -13.13 -12.22 -4.24
C ALA A 827 -13.25 -13.58 -4.95
N GLU A 828 -12.47 -14.57 -4.52
CA GLU A 828 -12.43 -15.92 -5.09
C GLU A 828 -13.39 -16.84 -4.34
N ALA A 829 -14.24 -17.57 -5.08
CA ALA A 829 -15.34 -18.32 -4.47
C ALA A 829 -14.85 -19.42 -3.52
N ALA A 830 -13.75 -20.10 -3.87
CA ALA A 830 -13.15 -21.17 -3.09
C ALA A 830 -12.55 -20.71 -1.74
N LEU A 831 -12.24 -19.41 -1.59
CA LEU A 831 -11.69 -18.83 -0.36
C LEU A 831 -12.78 -18.27 0.56
N ARG A 832 -14.05 -18.24 0.13
CA ARG A 832 -15.14 -17.68 0.93
C ARG A 832 -15.51 -18.64 2.06
N PRO A 833 -15.65 -18.16 3.31
CA PRO A 833 -16.14 -19.01 4.39
C PRO A 833 -17.58 -19.46 4.12
N GLU A 834 -17.96 -20.62 4.65
CA GLU A 834 -19.35 -21.10 4.61
C GLU A 834 -20.28 -20.12 5.35
N ALA A 835 -19.87 -19.69 6.54
CA ALA A 835 -20.54 -18.64 7.30
C ALA A 835 -20.12 -17.27 6.77
N ARG A 836 -20.99 -16.66 5.95
CA ARG A 836 -20.76 -15.35 5.33
C ARG A 836 -21.41 -14.23 6.12
N LEU A 837 -20.70 -13.13 6.32
CA LEU A 837 -21.28 -11.89 6.82
C LEU A 837 -21.89 -11.09 5.66
N TYR A 838 -23.19 -11.30 5.42
CA TYR A 838 -23.93 -10.51 4.45
C TYR A 838 -24.07 -9.06 4.91
N ALA A 839 -23.97 -8.13 3.97
CA ALA A 839 -24.09 -6.71 4.28
C ALA A 839 -24.71 -5.92 3.13
N LEU A 840 -25.27 -4.76 3.45
CA LEU A 840 -25.45 -3.70 2.47
C LEU A 840 -24.12 -2.93 2.30
N PRO A 841 -23.60 -2.81 1.07
CA PRO A 841 -22.42 -1.98 0.83
C PRO A 841 -22.70 -0.51 1.16
N SER A 842 -21.75 0.13 1.85
CA SER A 842 -21.83 1.55 2.21
C SER A 842 -22.06 2.48 1.00
N ARG A 843 -21.42 2.19 -0.14
CA ARG A 843 -21.59 2.96 -1.39
C ARG A 843 -23.00 2.85 -1.96
N SER A 844 -23.63 1.69 -1.82
CA SER A 844 -25.00 1.45 -2.26
C SER A 844 -25.99 2.26 -1.41
N ILE A 845 -25.81 2.26 -0.09
CA ILE A 845 -26.58 3.09 0.86
C ILE A 845 -26.38 4.57 0.56
N LYS A 846 -25.11 5.01 0.44
CA LYS A 846 -24.76 6.39 0.09
C LYS A 846 -25.39 6.82 -1.23
N GLY A 847 -25.35 5.97 -2.25
CA GLY A 847 -25.94 6.24 -3.57
C GLY A 847 -27.46 6.39 -3.52
N LEU A 848 -28.14 5.49 -2.79
CA LEU A 848 -29.59 5.57 -2.54
C LEU A 848 -29.97 6.89 -1.88
N LEU A 849 -29.34 7.22 -0.75
CA LEU A 849 -29.69 8.42 0.03
C LEU A 849 -29.27 9.70 -0.67
N ARG A 850 -28.17 9.69 -1.42
CA ARG A 850 -27.75 10.81 -2.28
C ARG A 850 -28.78 11.08 -3.38
N HIS A 851 -29.29 10.03 -4.03
CA HIS A 851 -30.31 10.18 -5.08
C HIS A 851 -31.60 10.77 -4.52
N MET A 852 -32.06 10.29 -3.36
CA MET A 852 -33.23 10.86 -2.69
C MET A 852 -33.01 12.30 -2.25
N TYR A 853 -31.85 12.60 -1.65
CA TYR A 853 -31.52 13.95 -1.23
C TYR A 853 -31.46 14.92 -2.42
N ALA A 854 -30.90 14.50 -3.55
CA ALA A 854 -30.86 15.31 -4.77
C ALA A 854 -32.26 15.70 -5.27
N ILE A 855 -33.26 14.82 -5.13
CA ILE A 855 -34.66 15.13 -5.44
C ILE A 855 -35.23 16.07 -4.37
N ALA A 856 -35.08 15.72 -3.10
CA ALA A 856 -35.61 16.48 -1.96
C ALA A 856 -35.00 17.88 -1.82
N SER A 857 -33.86 18.14 -2.44
CA SER A 857 -33.18 19.45 -2.44
C SER A 857 -33.20 20.15 -3.80
N ASP A 858 -33.91 19.59 -4.79
CA ASP A 858 -33.94 20.10 -6.17
C ASP A 858 -32.54 20.34 -6.81
N ALA A 859 -31.63 19.36 -6.70
CA ALA A 859 -30.26 19.46 -7.19
C ALA A 859 -30.14 19.20 -8.72
N ARG A 860 -30.94 19.89 -9.55
CA ARG A 860 -30.91 19.75 -11.02
C ARG A 860 -29.73 20.46 -11.68
N ILE A 861 -29.24 21.54 -11.06
CA ILE A 861 -28.13 22.33 -11.58
C ILE A 861 -26.83 21.56 -11.35
N ILE A 862 -26.04 21.38 -12.42
CA ILE A 862 -24.75 20.71 -12.35
C ILE A 862 -23.73 21.65 -11.69
N SER A 863 -22.97 21.13 -10.73
CA SER A 863 -21.88 21.88 -10.09
C SER A 863 -20.75 22.13 -11.09
N THR A 864 -20.30 23.38 -11.22
CA THR A 864 -19.23 23.77 -12.16
C THR A 864 -17.85 23.76 -11.52
N ASP A 865 -17.77 24.15 -10.25
CA ASP A 865 -16.55 24.28 -9.45
C ASP A 865 -16.91 24.21 -7.95
N VAL A 866 -15.89 24.16 -7.09
CA VAL A 866 -16.06 24.04 -5.63
C VAL A 866 -16.77 25.23 -4.97
N GLU A 867 -16.88 26.37 -5.63
CA GLU A 867 -17.59 27.56 -5.11
C GLU A 867 -19.08 27.53 -5.49
N HIS A 868 -19.42 26.82 -6.58
CA HIS A 868 -20.78 26.72 -7.13
C HIS A 868 -21.32 25.29 -7.10
N LEU A 869 -21.41 24.71 -5.89
CA LEU A 869 -21.92 23.35 -5.67
C LEU A 869 -23.45 23.35 -5.54
N ASN A 870 -24.11 22.39 -6.19
CA ASN A 870 -25.51 22.10 -5.86
C ASN A 870 -25.64 21.48 -4.44
N PRO A 871 -26.86 21.45 -3.86
CA PRO A 871 -27.02 21.01 -2.47
C PRO A 871 -26.58 19.56 -2.21
N ALA A 872 -26.76 18.65 -3.17
CA ALA A 872 -26.35 17.26 -3.02
C ALA A 872 -24.82 17.08 -3.09
N ASP A 873 -24.15 17.80 -3.99
CA ASP A 873 -22.70 17.82 -4.13
C ASP A 873 -22.01 18.44 -2.90
N SER A 874 -22.55 19.55 -2.39
CA SER A 874 -22.08 20.19 -1.16
C SER A 874 -22.12 19.26 0.07
N LEU A 875 -23.13 18.38 0.16
CA LEU A 875 -23.32 17.49 1.30
C LEU A 875 -22.60 16.14 1.14
N PHE A 876 -22.71 15.51 -0.03
CA PHE A 876 -22.18 14.16 -0.29
C PHE A 876 -20.77 14.14 -0.88
N GLY A 877 -20.24 15.31 -1.23
CA GLY A 877 -18.91 15.51 -1.84
C GLY A 877 -18.97 15.58 -3.35
N TRP A 878 -17.93 16.17 -3.94
CA TRP A 878 -17.82 16.43 -5.37
C TRP A 878 -16.37 16.40 -5.85
N VAL A 879 -16.17 15.94 -7.08
CA VAL A 879 -14.88 15.95 -7.78
C VAL A 879 -15.16 16.46 -9.19
N GLY A 880 -14.56 17.60 -9.53
CA GLY A 880 -14.60 18.20 -10.86
C GLY A 880 -13.24 18.26 -11.53
N ASN A 881 -13.20 19.01 -12.62
CA ASN A 881 -12.05 19.08 -13.51
C ASN A 881 -11.09 20.20 -13.10
N GLY A 882 -9.79 19.91 -13.15
CA GLY A 882 -8.73 20.90 -12.88
C GLY A 882 -8.18 20.86 -11.45
N PRO A 883 -7.14 21.67 -11.17
CA PRO A 883 -6.44 21.64 -9.91
C PRO A 883 -7.36 22.12 -8.78
N ASN A 884 -7.29 21.44 -7.64
CA ASN A 884 -8.03 21.79 -6.42
C ASN A 884 -9.57 21.80 -6.57
N GLN A 885 -10.13 21.23 -7.64
CA GLN A 885 -11.59 21.12 -7.86
C GLN A 885 -12.17 19.85 -7.26
N ALA A 886 -11.91 19.61 -5.97
CA ALA A 886 -12.46 18.47 -5.24
C ALA A 886 -12.75 18.86 -3.80
N ILE A 887 -13.87 18.35 -3.26
CA ILE A 887 -14.29 18.54 -1.87
C ILE A 887 -14.85 17.23 -1.31
N MET A 888 -14.44 16.90 -0.09
CA MET A 888 -14.95 15.72 0.59
C MET A 888 -16.40 15.95 1.05
N GLY A 889 -17.23 14.92 0.98
CA GLY A 889 -18.57 14.97 1.55
C GLY A 889 -18.56 15.15 3.06
N ARG A 890 -19.61 15.77 3.60
CA ARG A 890 -19.86 15.99 5.03
C ARG A 890 -20.63 14.84 5.70
N LEU A 891 -20.90 13.78 4.95
CA LEU A 891 -21.54 12.54 5.40
C LEU A 891 -20.62 11.34 5.19
N ALA A 892 -20.58 10.42 6.16
CA ALA A 892 -19.91 9.13 6.03
C ALA A 892 -20.86 7.98 6.41
N PHE A 893 -20.93 6.97 5.55
CA PHE A 893 -21.85 5.83 5.67
C PHE A 893 -21.07 4.56 6.00
N SER A 894 -21.40 3.86 7.08
CA SER A 894 -20.83 2.53 7.34
C SER A 894 -21.46 1.46 6.44
N PHE A 895 -20.84 0.28 6.40
CA PHE A 895 -21.49 -0.93 5.90
C PHE A 895 -22.64 -1.31 6.84
N ALA A 896 -23.65 -2.02 6.31
CA ALA A 896 -24.77 -2.52 7.12
C ALA A 896 -24.76 -4.05 7.15
N PRO A 897 -24.04 -4.69 8.08
CA PRO A 897 -24.12 -6.14 8.26
C PRO A 897 -25.54 -6.56 8.67
N PHE A 898 -25.99 -7.71 8.17
CA PHE A 898 -27.27 -8.30 8.52
C PHE A 898 -27.17 -9.18 9.77
N GLU A 899 -28.19 -9.12 10.61
CA GLU A 899 -28.39 -10.05 11.73
C GLU A 899 -29.07 -11.32 11.20
N ALA A 900 -28.32 -12.42 11.08
CA ALA A 900 -28.81 -13.76 10.71
C ALA A 900 -29.78 -13.77 9.50
N ALA A 901 -29.31 -13.28 8.34
CA ALA A 901 -30.14 -13.18 7.13
C ALA A 901 -30.57 -14.55 6.58
N GLU A 902 -31.88 -14.73 6.38
CA GLU A 902 -32.42 -15.83 5.57
C GLU A 902 -32.28 -15.52 4.07
N LEU A 903 -32.00 -16.56 3.29
CA LEU A 903 -31.69 -16.46 1.86
C LEU A 903 -32.54 -17.42 1.04
N ALA A 904 -32.94 -17.00 -0.16
CA ALA A 904 -33.54 -17.90 -1.15
C ALA A 904 -33.05 -17.60 -2.56
N TRP A 905 -33.08 -18.62 -3.41
CA TRP A 905 -32.77 -18.47 -4.83
C TRP A 905 -33.98 -17.96 -5.61
N PHE A 906 -33.70 -17.10 -6.58
CA PHE A 906 -34.69 -16.57 -7.50
C PHE A 906 -34.18 -16.63 -8.94
N LYS A 907 -35.08 -17.03 -9.85
CA LYS A 907 -34.93 -16.94 -11.30
C LYS A 907 -35.77 -15.77 -11.80
N THR A 908 -35.12 -14.86 -12.52
CA THR A 908 -35.76 -13.74 -13.21
C THR A 908 -35.52 -13.86 -14.72
N PRO A 909 -36.52 -14.29 -15.50
CA PRO A 909 -36.42 -14.37 -16.96
C PRO A 909 -36.11 -13.01 -17.61
N TYR A 910 -35.36 -13.02 -18.72
CA TYR A 910 -35.07 -11.84 -19.53
C TYR A 910 -35.55 -12.04 -20.98
N PRO A 911 -36.13 -11.01 -21.65
CA PRO A 911 -36.45 -9.68 -21.13
C PRO A 911 -37.76 -9.65 -20.33
N TYR A 912 -37.84 -8.80 -19.29
CA TYR A 912 -39.02 -8.62 -18.44
C TYR A 912 -39.78 -7.30 -18.72
N GLY A 913 -39.48 -6.61 -19.83
CA GLY A 913 -39.96 -5.25 -20.13
C GLY A 913 -41.46 -5.09 -20.45
N GLY A 914 -42.25 -6.17 -20.41
CA GLY A 914 -43.69 -6.16 -20.66
C GLY A 914 -44.59 -6.16 -19.41
N TRP A 915 -44.02 -6.27 -18.21
CA TRP A 915 -44.78 -6.33 -16.95
C TRP A 915 -44.88 -4.96 -16.30
N ALA A 916 -46.07 -4.48 -15.93
CA ALA A 916 -46.24 -3.24 -15.19
C ALA A 916 -47.17 -3.45 -13.97
N PHE A 917 -46.82 -2.85 -12.84
CA PHE A 917 -47.66 -2.86 -11.64
C PHE A 917 -48.57 -1.62 -11.63
N ALA A 918 -49.88 -1.82 -11.75
CA ALA A 918 -50.85 -0.72 -11.80
C ALA A 918 -52.19 -1.15 -11.17
N GLY A 919 -52.78 -0.27 -10.36
CA GLY A 919 -54.06 -0.56 -9.68
C GLY A 919 -53.98 -1.72 -8.70
N GLY A 920 -52.83 -1.91 -8.03
CA GLY A 920 -52.62 -2.99 -7.06
C GLY A 920 -52.33 -4.37 -7.66
N ALA A 921 -52.19 -4.50 -8.98
CA ALA A 921 -51.92 -5.78 -9.63
C ALA A 921 -50.87 -5.67 -10.74
N TRP A 922 -50.19 -6.78 -11.02
CA TRP A 922 -49.29 -6.94 -12.16
C TRP A 922 -50.09 -7.19 -13.43
N ARG A 923 -49.78 -6.45 -14.50
CA ARG A 923 -50.37 -6.61 -15.84
C ARG A 923 -49.28 -6.76 -16.88
N GLN A 924 -49.50 -7.67 -17.84
CA GLN A 924 -48.61 -7.86 -18.98
C GLN A 924 -49.14 -7.06 -20.18
N GLY A 925 -48.37 -6.04 -20.60
CA GLY A 925 -48.70 -5.20 -21.75
C GLY A 925 -48.09 -5.69 -23.06
N THR A 926 -48.57 -5.13 -24.18
CA THR A 926 -48.04 -5.37 -25.54
C THR A 926 -46.82 -4.50 -25.89
N VAL A 927 -46.54 -3.47 -25.08
CA VAL A 927 -45.42 -2.54 -25.28
C VAL A 927 -44.13 -3.17 -24.73
N LYS A 928 -43.07 -3.21 -25.54
CA LYS A 928 -41.76 -3.82 -25.19
C LYS A 928 -40.92 -3.01 -24.17
N GLY A 929 -41.47 -1.94 -23.60
CA GLY A 929 -40.73 -0.95 -22.81
C GLY A 929 -41.21 -0.86 -21.36
N VAL A 930 -40.24 -0.75 -20.44
CA VAL A 930 -40.48 -0.52 -19.01
C VAL A 930 -40.96 0.92 -18.78
N PRO A 931 -42.16 1.15 -18.17
CA PRO A 931 -42.58 2.48 -17.74
C PRO A 931 -41.56 3.10 -16.78
N GLN A 932 -41.20 4.35 -17.02
CA GLN A 932 -40.27 5.09 -16.18
C GLN A 932 -41.05 6.09 -15.32
N LEU A 933 -41.01 5.91 -14.00
CA LEU A 933 -41.47 6.92 -13.07
C LEU A 933 -40.34 7.93 -12.86
N GLN A 934 -40.57 9.17 -13.30
CA GLN A 934 -39.60 10.26 -13.18
C GLN A 934 -40.20 11.44 -12.43
N ILE A 935 -39.43 12.00 -11.49
CA ILE A 935 -39.72 13.28 -10.84
C ILE A 935 -39.00 14.37 -11.63
N ALA A 936 -39.73 15.46 -11.91
CA ALA A 936 -39.24 16.61 -12.69
C ALA A 936 -38.60 16.26 -14.05
N LYS A 937 -38.94 15.10 -14.63
CA LYS A 937 -38.32 14.53 -15.85
C LYS A 937 -36.79 14.33 -15.74
N THR A 938 -36.25 14.29 -14.52
CA THR A 938 -34.80 14.19 -14.27
C THR A 938 -34.43 12.99 -13.43
N TRP A 939 -35.18 12.67 -12.38
CA TRP A 939 -34.79 11.60 -11.46
C TRP A 939 -35.73 10.43 -11.56
N ARG A 940 -35.18 9.28 -11.96
CA ARG A 940 -35.94 8.03 -12.02
C ARG A 940 -36.06 7.40 -10.64
N LEU A 941 -37.28 6.98 -10.30
CA LEU A 941 -37.59 6.13 -9.15
C LEU A 941 -38.25 4.83 -9.63
N PHE A 942 -38.29 3.85 -8.75
CA PHE A 942 -38.92 2.55 -9.00
C PHE A 942 -40.08 2.39 -8.02
N PRO A 943 -41.28 2.02 -8.51
CA PRO A 943 -42.42 1.81 -7.62
C PRO A 943 -42.18 0.60 -6.70
N HIS A 944 -42.78 0.66 -5.52
CA HIS A 944 -42.85 -0.49 -4.61
C HIS A 944 -44.00 -1.40 -5.04
N ALA A 945 -43.67 -2.66 -5.28
CA ALA A 945 -44.61 -3.68 -5.71
C ALA A 945 -44.15 -5.05 -5.16
N PRO A 946 -45.08 -5.99 -4.93
CA PRO A 946 -44.74 -7.39 -4.68
C PRO A 946 -43.99 -7.97 -5.89
N LEU A 947 -43.39 -9.16 -5.74
CA LEU A 947 -42.70 -9.82 -6.84
C LEU A 947 -43.60 -10.01 -8.05
N ALA A 948 -43.07 -9.73 -9.25
CA ALA A 948 -43.80 -9.97 -10.48
C ALA A 948 -44.04 -11.49 -10.67
N PRO A 949 -45.18 -11.92 -11.22
CA PRO A 949 -45.49 -13.35 -11.43
C PRO A 949 -44.47 -14.12 -12.28
N ILE A 950 -43.69 -13.42 -13.09
CA ILE A 950 -42.61 -14.00 -13.90
C ILE A 950 -41.37 -14.41 -13.07
N VAL A 951 -41.24 -13.91 -11.84
CA VAL A 951 -40.14 -14.25 -10.93
C VAL A 951 -40.46 -15.56 -10.22
N GLN A 952 -39.54 -16.52 -10.30
CA GLN A 952 -39.70 -17.84 -9.68
C GLN A 952 -38.74 -17.97 -8.50
N ARG A 953 -39.24 -18.40 -7.34
CA ARG A 953 -38.40 -18.86 -6.22
C ARG A 953 -37.93 -20.28 -6.51
N LEU A 954 -36.68 -20.57 -6.19
CA LEU A 954 -36.05 -21.89 -6.36
C LEU A 954 -35.53 -22.39 -4.99
N ASP A 955 -35.48 -23.70 -4.82
CA ASP A 955 -34.93 -24.33 -3.61
C ASP A 955 -33.40 -24.33 -3.61
N ALA A 956 -32.79 -24.45 -4.79
CA ALA A 956 -31.34 -24.47 -4.98
C ALA A 956 -30.95 -23.78 -6.29
N PHE A 957 -29.64 -23.59 -6.50
CA PHE A 957 -29.11 -23.14 -7.79
C PHE A 957 -29.24 -24.27 -8.82
N ALA A 958 -30.36 -24.29 -9.54
CA ALA A 958 -30.66 -25.24 -10.61
C ALA A 958 -31.10 -24.47 -11.88
N PRO A 959 -30.15 -23.86 -12.63
CA PRO A 959 -30.50 -23.09 -13.81
C PRO A 959 -30.95 -23.98 -14.96
N ASP A 960 -32.03 -23.60 -15.63
CA ASP A 960 -32.65 -24.33 -16.75
C ASP A 960 -32.54 -23.57 -18.08
N THR A 961 -32.20 -22.28 -18.04
CA THR A 961 -31.99 -21.45 -19.23
C THR A 961 -30.92 -20.41 -19.00
N ALA A 962 -30.15 -20.10 -20.04
CA ALA A 962 -29.20 -18.99 -20.04
C ALA A 962 -29.85 -17.62 -20.32
N GLN A 963 -31.15 -17.57 -20.64
CA GLN A 963 -31.93 -16.34 -20.83
C GLN A 963 -32.63 -15.87 -19.54
N ALA A 964 -32.05 -16.20 -18.38
CA ALA A 964 -32.53 -15.75 -17.08
C ALA A 964 -31.37 -15.34 -16.17
N SER A 965 -31.66 -14.45 -15.22
CA SER A 965 -30.76 -14.10 -14.13
C SER A 965 -31.11 -14.94 -12.90
N TYR A 966 -30.08 -15.56 -12.30
CA TYR A 966 -30.20 -16.37 -11.09
C TYR A 966 -29.45 -15.66 -9.97
N CYS A 967 -30.17 -15.37 -8.89
CA CYS A 967 -29.60 -14.66 -7.75
C CYS A 967 -30.14 -15.23 -6.45
N ARG A 968 -29.27 -15.29 -5.44
CA ARG A 968 -29.67 -15.54 -4.06
C ARG A 968 -29.90 -14.20 -3.38
N ALA A 969 -31.09 -14.02 -2.81
CA ALA A 969 -31.54 -12.76 -2.25
C ALA A 969 -31.84 -12.90 -0.76
N ILE A 970 -31.61 -11.82 -0.02
CA ILE A 970 -31.98 -11.69 1.39
C ILE A 970 -33.50 -11.55 1.47
N LEU A 971 -34.13 -12.39 2.29
CA LEU A 971 -35.57 -12.45 2.42
C LEU A 971 -36.14 -11.29 3.27
N PRO A 972 -37.45 -11.01 3.14
CA PRO A 972 -38.14 -10.03 3.98
C PRO A 972 -37.97 -10.28 5.48
N ALA A 973 -38.16 -9.23 6.28
CA ALA A 973 -37.95 -9.18 7.73
C ALA A 973 -36.49 -9.23 8.21
N ALA A 974 -35.52 -9.56 7.34
CA ALA A 974 -34.11 -9.45 7.66
C ALA A 974 -33.74 -7.99 8.01
N ARG A 975 -32.87 -7.83 9.02
CA ARG A 975 -32.46 -6.52 9.54
C ARG A 975 -30.97 -6.32 9.41
N ALA A 976 -30.58 -5.10 9.03
CA ALA A 976 -29.19 -4.66 9.01
C ALA A 976 -29.05 -3.33 9.74
N ARG A 977 -27.89 -3.07 10.35
CA ARG A 977 -27.63 -1.83 11.10
C ARG A 977 -26.44 -1.08 10.53
N PHE A 978 -26.56 0.23 10.36
CA PHE A 978 -25.46 1.08 9.92
C PHE A 978 -25.50 2.47 10.57
N GLY A 979 -24.36 3.16 10.50
CA GLY A 979 -24.21 4.53 10.97
C GLY A 979 -24.05 5.53 9.83
N ILE A 980 -24.65 6.72 9.99
CA ILE A 980 -24.38 7.90 9.17
C ILE A 980 -23.73 8.94 10.08
N ARG A 981 -22.42 9.16 9.92
CA ARG A 981 -21.72 10.25 10.60
C ARG A 981 -21.86 11.52 9.77
N PHE A 982 -22.15 12.64 10.42
CA PHE A 982 -22.34 13.92 9.76
C PHE A 982 -21.71 15.06 10.55
N TRP A 983 -21.27 16.10 9.86
CA TRP A 983 -20.67 17.27 10.48
C TRP A 983 -20.95 18.53 9.68
N ASN A 984 -21.01 19.66 10.38
CA ASN A 984 -21.18 20.98 9.80
C ASN A 984 -22.44 21.10 8.94
N LEU A 985 -23.55 20.45 9.33
CA LEU A 985 -24.83 20.58 8.64
C LEU A 985 -25.55 21.86 9.09
N GLU A 986 -26.19 22.52 8.14
CA GLU A 986 -27.21 23.53 8.44
C GLU A 986 -28.51 22.88 8.90
N ARG A 987 -29.40 23.65 9.52
CA ARG A 987 -30.68 23.13 10.04
C ARG A 987 -31.50 22.44 8.95
N GLU A 988 -31.69 23.11 7.81
CA GLU A 988 -32.51 22.58 6.72
C GLU A 988 -31.85 21.36 6.06
N GLU A 989 -30.52 21.31 5.98
CA GLU A 989 -29.79 20.14 5.49
C GLU A 989 -30.03 18.93 6.39
N LEU A 990 -30.00 19.13 7.72
CA LEU A 990 -30.27 18.06 8.67
C LEU A 990 -31.73 17.61 8.62
N GLN A 991 -32.69 18.53 8.53
CA GLN A 991 -34.12 18.19 8.37
C GLN A 991 -34.38 17.37 7.09
N ARG A 992 -33.81 17.81 5.95
CA ARG A 992 -33.89 17.07 4.68
C ARG A 992 -33.24 15.69 4.79
N LEU A 993 -32.03 15.61 5.37
CA LEU A 993 -31.34 14.34 5.56
C LEU A 993 -32.15 13.37 6.42
N ILE A 994 -32.69 13.84 7.55
CA ILE A 994 -33.52 13.03 8.45
C ILE A 994 -34.74 12.51 7.70
N TRP A 995 -35.43 13.33 6.92
CA TRP A 995 -36.56 12.87 6.11
C TRP A 995 -36.14 11.83 5.06
N CYS A 996 -35.03 12.06 4.35
CA CYS A 996 -34.51 11.11 3.37
C CYS A 996 -34.10 9.77 3.99
N VAL A 997 -33.70 9.75 5.26
CA VAL A 997 -33.33 8.53 6.00
C VAL A 997 -34.56 7.87 6.62
N ALA A 998 -35.32 8.60 7.45
CA ALA A 998 -36.51 8.12 8.13
C ALA A 998 -37.78 8.68 7.47
N LEU A 999 -38.22 8.00 6.41
CA LEU A 999 -39.43 8.37 5.70
C LEU A 999 -40.67 8.26 6.60
N GLU A 1000 -41.74 8.90 6.14
CA GLU A 1000 -43.05 8.83 6.78
C GLU A 1000 -43.64 7.41 6.76
N PRO A 1001 -44.60 7.11 7.64
CA PRO A 1001 -45.30 5.84 7.62
C PRO A 1001 -45.81 5.51 6.22
N ASN A 1002 -45.69 4.23 5.85
CA ASN A 1002 -46.07 3.67 4.54
C ASN A 1002 -45.18 4.04 3.35
N LEU A 1003 -44.13 4.84 3.53
CA LEU A 1003 -43.12 5.06 2.51
C LEU A 1003 -41.94 4.09 2.69
N ALA A 1004 -41.24 3.77 1.61
CA ALA A 1004 -40.06 2.90 1.64
C ALA A 1004 -38.95 3.36 0.69
N HIS A 1005 -37.77 2.76 0.85
CA HIS A 1005 -36.60 2.94 0.02
C HIS A 1005 -36.42 1.76 -0.95
N LYS A 1006 -35.69 1.97 -2.05
CA LYS A 1006 -35.47 0.93 -3.08
C LYS A 1006 -33.98 0.76 -3.41
N LEU A 1007 -33.44 -0.44 -3.23
CA LEU A 1007 -32.01 -0.75 -3.45
C LEU A 1007 -31.80 -2.08 -4.20
N GLY A 1008 -30.64 -2.23 -4.84
CA GLY A 1008 -30.21 -3.51 -5.41
C GLY A 1008 -30.63 -3.75 -6.86
N HIS A 1009 -30.53 -5.01 -7.27
CA HIS A 1009 -30.84 -5.48 -8.61
C HIS A 1009 -32.33 -5.85 -8.75
N HIS A 1010 -32.82 -5.96 -9.98
CA HIS A 1010 -34.20 -6.39 -10.29
C HIS A 1010 -35.32 -5.54 -9.64
N ARG A 1011 -35.02 -4.29 -9.23
CA ARG A 1011 -35.95 -3.36 -8.58
C ARG A 1011 -37.28 -3.21 -9.31
N TYR A 1012 -37.25 -3.29 -10.63
CA TYR A 1012 -38.42 -3.16 -11.48
C TYR A 1012 -39.44 -4.29 -11.29
N VAL A 1013 -39.01 -5.52 -11.00
CA VAL A 1013 -39.90 -6.69 -10.85
C VAL A 1013 -40.20 -7.02 -9.38
N GLY A 1014 -40.13 -6.00 -8.51
CA GLY A 1014 -40.55 -6.08 -7.10
C GLY A 1014 -39.42 -6.21 -6.07
N PHE A 1015 -38.17 -6.46 -6.46
CA PHE A 1015 -37.06 -6.65 -5.52
C PHE A 1015 -36.66 -5.37 -4.79
N GLY A 1016 -36.07 -5.54 -3.60
CA GLY A 1016 -35.23 -4.54 -2.94
C GLY A 1016 -35.97 -3.36 -2.32
N SER A 1017 -37.22 -3.53 -1.91
CA SER A 1017 -37.89 -2.57 -1.03
C SER A 1017 -37.36 -2.72 0.39
N LEU A 1018 -37.03 -1.61 1.05
CA LEU A 1018 -36.52 -1.58 2.42
C LEU A 1018 -37.11 -0.40 3.20
N ARG A 1019 -37.29 -0.58 4.51
CA ARG A 1019 -37.67 0.47 5.44
C ARG A 1019 -36.48 0.84 6.29
N LEU A 1020 -36.18 2.13 6.39
CA LEU A 1020 -35.14 2.64 7.26
C LEU A 1020 -35.74 3.29 8.51
N ARG A 1021 -35.16 3.02 9.68
CA ARG A 1021 -35.58 3.59 10.97
C ARG A 1021 -34.36 4.14 11.69
N VAL A 1022 -34.46 5.40 12.14
CA VAL A 1022 -33.44 5.99 13.00
C VAL A 1022 -33.63 5.46 14.42
N LEU A 1023 -32.55 4.96 15.01
CA LEU A 1023 -32.54 4.31 16.31
C LEU A 1023 -32.18 5.30 17.44
N PRO A 1024 -32.54 5.01 18.71
CA PRO A 1024 -32.32 5.90 19.85
C PRO A 1024 -30.85 6.26 20.14
N GLU A 1025 -29.88 5.50 19.63
CA GLU A 1025 -28.46 5.79 19.79
C GLU A 1025 -27.99 6.99 18.94
N SER A 1026 -28.86 7.48 18.06
CA SER A 1026 -28.64 8.67 17.23
C SER A 1026 -28.51 9.92 18.10
N ALA A 1027 -27.46 10.68 17.87
CA ALA A 1027 -27.14 11.83 18.71
C ALA A 1027 -26.37 12.91 17.96
N LEU A 1028 -26.60 14.15 18.38
CA LEU A 1028 -25.75 15.30 18.12
C LEU A 1028 -24.59 15.35 19.14
N VAL A 1029 -23.51 16.02 18.76
CA VAL A 1029 -22.31 16.15 19.60
C VAL A 1029 -22.17 17.58 20.11
N ASP A 1030 -22.12 17.73 21.44
CA ASP A 1030 -21.66 18.94 22.11
C ASP A 1030 -20.13 18.88 22.29
N TRP A 1031 -19.41 19.51 21.38
CA TRP A 1031 -17.94 19.49 21.35
C TRP A 1031 -17.31 20.12 22.60
N ASN A 1032 -17.93 21.17 23.15
CA ASN A 1032 -17.44 21.84 24.36
C ASN A 1032 -17.51 20.89 25.55
N LYS A 1033 -18.66 20.26 25.77
CA LYS A 1033 -18.81 19.28 26.86
C LYS A 1033 -17.90 18.07 26.67
N ARG A 1034 -17.77 17.57 25.43
CA ARG A 1034 -16.92 16.41 25.12
C ARG A 1034 -15.46 16.65 25.53
N TYR A 1035 -14.88 17.78 25.12
CA TYR A 1035 -13.47 18.09 25.41
C TYR A 1035 -13.23 18.80 26.75
N ALA A 1036 -14.30 19.15 27.48
CA ALA A 1036 -14.26 19.50 28.90
C ALA A 1036 -14.23 18.27 29.82
N GLY A 1037 -14.16 17.05 29.27
CA GLY A 1037 -14.08 15.80 30.04
C GLY A 1037 -15.43 15.31 30.57
N ALA A 1038 -16.56 15.82 30.07
CA ALA A 1038 -17.87 15.35 30.48
C ALA A 1038 -18.11 13.89 30.02
N PRO A 1039 -18.92 13.11 30.75
CA PRO A 1039 -19.28 11.75 30.33
C PRO A 1039 -20.10 11.76 29.02
N ALA A 1040 -20.08 10.63 28.30
CA ALA A 1040 -20.78 10.49 27.01
C ALA A 1040 -22.26 10.87 27.06
N SER A 1041 -22.96 10.56 28.16
CA SER A 1041 -24.36 10.93 28.38
C SER A 1041 -24.62 12.44 28.42
N ALA A 1042 -23.61 13.25 28.72
CA ALA A 1042 -23.75 14.70 28.84
C ALA A 1042 -23.47 15.45 27.53
N TRP A 1043 -22.58 14.92 26.68
CA TRP A 1043 -22.20 15.55 25.40
C TRP A 1043 -22.84 14.90 24.17
N ARG A 1044 -23.39 13.69 24.28
CA ARG A 1044 -24.25 13.10 23.24
C ARG A 1044 -25.68 13.57 23.49
N VAL A 1045 -26.14 14.53 22.70
CA VAL A 1045 -27.51 15.04 22.77
C VAL A 1045 -28.40 14.14 21.92
N PRO A 1046 -29.37 13.41 22.49
CA PRO A 1046 -30.24 12.53 21.72
C PRO A 1046 -30.95 13.25 20.59
N LEU A 1047 -31.10 12.58 19.44
CA LEU A 1047 -31.78 13.13 18.27
C LEU A 1047 -33.15 12.45 18.10
N GLN A 1048 -34.23 13.21 18.29
CA GLN A 1048 -35.61 12.74 18.15
C GLN A 1048 -36.16 13.08 16.78
N VAL A 1049 -36.41 12.08 15.92
CA VAL A 1049 -36.81 12.27 14.50
C VAL A 1049 -37.96 13.26 14.32
N GLU A 1050 -38.99 13.17 15.15
CA GLU A 1050 -40.21 13.99 15.04
C GLU A 1050 -39.94 15.48 15.22
N GLU A 1051 -38.93 15.86 16.01
CA GLU A 1051 -38.52 17.27 16.20
C GLU A 1051 -37.85 17.87 14.95
N TRP A 1052 -37.42 17.03 14.01
CA TRP A 1052 -36.71 17.42 12.80
C TRP A 1052 -37.52 17.20 11.52
N ARG A 1053 -38.75 16.69 11.62
CA ARG A 1053 -39.64 16.57 10.45
C ARG A 1053 -40.14 17.95 10.05
N GLU A 1054 -39.74 18.39 8.87
CA GLU A 1054 -40.23 19.63 8.26
C GLU A 1054 -40.51 19.40 6.77
N PRO A 1055 -41.75 19.07 6.38
CA PRO A 1055 -42.11 18.84 4.99
C PRO A 1055 -41.84 20.04 4.07
N LYS A 1056 -41.86 21.28 4.60
CA LYS A 1056 -41.68 22.49 3.77
C LYS A 1056 -40.28 22.61 3.17
N VAL A 1057 -39.27 21.97 3.76
CA VAL A 1057 -37.90 21.98 3.22
C VAL A 1057 -37.67 20.89 2.16
N ILE A 1058 -38.65 20.03 1.90
CA ILE A 1058 -38.57 18.91 0.94
C ILE A 1058 -39.14 19.34 -0.42
N ALA A 1059 -38.26 19.51 -1.41
CA ALA A 1059 -38.68 19.70 -2.79
C ALA A 1059 -39.38 18.46 -3.33
N HIS A 1060 -40.36 18.65 -4.22
CA HIS A 1060 -41.15 17.57 -4.84
C HIS A 1060 -41.85 16.63 -3.85
N TYR A 1061 -42.16 17.11 -2.64
CA TYR A 1061 -42.70 16.30 -1.54
C TYR A 1061 -43.91 15.44 -1.96
N SER A 1062 -44.92 16.02 -2.63
CA SER A 1062 -46.12 15.28 -3.07
C SER A 1062 -45.83 14.18 -4.10
N ASP A 1063 -44.88 14.41 -5.00
CA ASP A 1063 -44.49 13.43 -6.02
C ASP A 1063 -43.64 12.32 -5.41
N LEU A 1064 -42.78 12.67 -4.44
CA LEU A 1064 -42.02 11.71 -3.65
C LEU A 1064 -42.94 10.81 -2.81
N GLN A 1065 -43.96 11.37 -2.15
CA GLN A 1065 -44.93 10.56 -1.40
C GLN A 1065 -45.64 9.53 -2.29
N LYS A 1066 -46.02 9.90 -3.50
CA LYS A 1066 -46.63 8.97 -4.47
C LYS A 1066 -45.63 7.94 -4.97
N ALA A 1067 -44.40 8.34 -5.26
CA ALA A 1067 -43.38 7.48 -5.84
C ALA A 1067 -42.80 6.45 -4.86
N LEU A 1068 -42.75 6.80 -3.57
CA LEU A 1068 -42.19 5.99 -2.48
C LEU A 1068 -43.26 5.21 -1.71
N ASP A 1069 -44.53 5.30 -2.13
CA ASP A 1069 -45.65 4.61 -1.50
C ASP A 1069 -45.46 3.09 -1.54
N ALA A 1070 -45.46 2.47 -0.36
CA ALA A 1070 -45.25 1.06 -0.14
C ALA A 1070 -46.47 0.34 0.45
N ARG A 1071 -47.66 0.97 0.43
CA ARG A 1071 -48.91 0.33 0.92
C ARG A 1071 -49.31 -0.95 0.19
N ALA A 1072 -48.76 -1.18 -0.99
CA ALA A 1072 -49.00 -2.38 -1.78
C ALA A 1072 -48.13 -3.59 -1.38
N LEU A 1073 -47.22 -3.42 -0.41
CA LEU A 1073 -46.29 -4.47 0.06
C LEU A 1073 -46.82 -5.25 1.25
#